data_AF-A0A960UNX0-F1
#
_entry.id   AF-A0A960UNX0-F1
#
_cell.length_a   1.000
_cell.length_b   1.000
_cell.length_c   1.000
_cell.angle_alpha   90.00
_cell.angle_beta   90.00
_cell.angle_gamma   90.00
#
_symmetry.space_group_name_H-M   'P 1'
#
loop_
_entity.id
_entity.type
_entity.pdbx_description
1 polymer ?
#
loop_
_entity_poly.entity_id
_entity_poly.type
_entity_poly.pdbx_seq_one_letter_code
_entity_poly.pdbx_strand_id
1 'polypeptide(L)'
;MHFLLSPLRALNRISASRRILILVGLLVASLAYQDVMTGLRSYKEISTIQREIEGVRLMRSVSRLMRSIQYERGAASVYRNTGDDLYRERLDEHFTGTDAVLGEAQKDWKETPFARSKKKFEELVATLKEAREKGASETAVYDKLDEHLYLLIEEILYESKLILDPDSIRIYLILAGFQVIPEQSDLALELQELVSIVTADGKLTQRNRLRLAGIEARLSDSDERLANKIEKINRQSSRLQKQLKKPLADYDSNLQKLTDLIRSGAAYEETGRLTTTVESLVAAERTLQDSILTELDNELVHEKDSLWRSVIIDFSMAGIITLVVIVISISIFRGIRGSIGDAKGLAAAIAVGELGKRIKGHGKDELGQLMDSLNEMAQNLSQLIGRIRENSRKITSSSQNLAASSEEFSSTSEEQAAAVEEVSATAEELSATAGKVSDATQKAVEAVRRIGSHLDHLVESNLLVMQALAELSHSSQMAAEKANYNQQQIGETTNAMHQIEEATRKIADFVQIITEISERTNLLSLNAAIEAARAGDAGRGFAVVAGEITRLADQTQQSAREVEQSIDATLESIQNGVHRVQSVSENMTVILSEVQNIDSQVKSIETNASQHSDNVTGITDSAQIVESVIGEIHSGANEQKRATDEVERTMEDINRSSQSVSEGAGHLASLAGDLNHLAETMLAEVEKFHLEEGASSNPED
;
A
#
# COMPACT_ATOMS: atom_id res chain seq x y z
N MET A 1 -37.48 20.21 -41.31
CA MET A 1 -36.27 20.38 -40.47
C MET A 1 -34.93 20.22 -41.21
N HIS A 2 -34.86 19.58 -42.39
CA HIS A 2 -33.59 19.34 -43.11
C HIS A 2 -32.99 20.53 -43.88
N PHE A 3 -33.76 21.59 -44.18
CA PHE A 3 -33.28 22.73 -44.99
C PHE A 3 -32.54 23.82 -44.17
N LEU A 4 -32.67 23.80 -42.84
CA LEU A 4 -32.02 24.79 -41.95
C LEU A 4 -30.62 24.37 -41.47
N LEU A 5 -30.21 23.12 -41.74
CA LEU A 5 -28.92 22.57 -41.30
C LEU A 5 -27.90 22.40 -42.44
N SER A 6 -28.25 22.77 -43.68
CA SER A 6 -27.35 22.70 -44.84
C SER A 6 -26.10 23.60 -44.72
N PRO A 7 -26.11 24.81 -44.11
CA PRO A 7 -24.90 25.60 -43.91
C PRO A 7 -23.94 24.99 -42.87
N LEU A 8 -24.50 24.31 -41.86
CA LEU A 8 -23.73 23.64 -40.79
C LEU A 8 -22.94 22.43 -41.30
N ARG A 9 -23.43 21.73 -42.33
CA ARG A 9 -22.66 20.67 -43.01
C ARG A 9 -21.52 21.22 -43.86
N ALA A 10 -21.65 22.43 -44.40
CA ALA A 10 -20.56 23.11 -45.10
C ALA A 10 -19.45 23.56 -44.14
N LEU A 11 -19.81 23.98 -42.92
CA LEU A 11 -18.82 24.25 -41.87
C LEU A 11 -17.96 23.02 -41.62
N ASN A 12 -18.52 21.80 -41.70
CA ASN A 12 -17.81 20.55 -41.45
C ASN A 12 -16.62 20.24 -42.38
N ARG A 13 -16.43 21.00 -43.46
CA ARG A 13 -15.28 20.88 -44.38
C ARG A 13 -14.15 21.88 -44.11
N ILE A 14 -14.30 22.79 -43.16
CA ILE A 14 -13.32 23.87 -42.87
C ILE A 14 -12.54 23.52 -41.59
N SER A 15 -11.28 23.94 -41.43
CA SER A 15 -10.54 23.70 -40.18
C SER A 15 -11.24 24.35 -38.96
N ALA A 16 -11.27 23.67 -37.81
CA ALA A 16 -11.95 24.14 -36.58
C ALA A 16 -11.62 25.60 -36.22
N SER A 17 -10.36 25.99 -36.40
CA SER A 17 -9.87 27.36 -36.21
C SER A 17 -10.57 28.43 -37.05
N ARG A 18 -10.72 28.23 -38.37
CA ARG A 18 -11.44 29.17 -39.23
C ARG A 18 -12.94 29.20 -38.91
N ARG A 19 -13.52 28.10 -38.41
CA ARG A 19 -14.92 28.09 -37.96
C ARG A 19 -15.11 28.98 -36.73
N ILE A 20 -14.24 28.86 -35.73
CA ILE A 20 -14.30 29.65 -34.50
C ILE A 20 -14.12 31.14 -34.81
N LEU A 21 -13.14 31.52 -35.63
CA LEU A 21 -12.90 32.92 -36.00
C LEU A 21 -14.07 33.55 -36.79
N ILE A 22 -14.68 32.81 -37.72
CA ILE A 22 -15.85 33.30 -38.46
C ILE A 22 -17.07 33.44 -37.55
N LEU A 23 -17.30 32.46 -36.65
CA LEU A 23 -18.42 32.51 -35.70
C LEU A 23 -18.26 33.67 -34.70
N VAL A 24 -17.06 33.88 -34.17
CA VAL A 24 -16.78 34.95 -33.20
C VAL A 24 -16.79 36.32 -33.87
N GLY A 25 -16.23 36.45 -35.07
CA GLY A 25 -16.26 37.69 -35.84
C GLY A 25 -17.68 38.11 -36.21
N LEU A 26 -18.52 37.18 -36.65
CA LEU A 26 -19.94 37.46 -36.92
C LEU A 26 -20.71 37.83 -35.65
N LEU A 27 -20.40 37.19 -34.52
CA LEU A 27 -21.07 37.46 -33.25
C LEU A 27 -20.69 38.83 -32.67
N VAL A 28 -19.40 39.18 -32.67
CA VAL A 28 -18.92 40.50 -32.20
C VAL A 28 -19.38 41.63 -33.12
N ALA A 29 -19.35 41.44 -34.44
CA ALA A 29 -19.84 42.45 -35.38
C ALA A 29 -21.35 42.69 -35.24
N SER A 30 -22.13 41.63 -34.97
CA SER A 30 -23.57 41.76 -34.71
C SER A 30 -23.86 42.52 -33.41
N LEU A 31 -23.11 42.25 -32.33
CA LEU A 31 -23.28 42.91 -31.05
C LEU A 31 -22.88 44.39 -31.12
N ALA A 32 -21.72 44.70 -31.71
CA ALA A 32 -21.26 46.09 -31.85
C ALA A 32 -22.19 46.93 -32.74
N TYR A 33 -22.75 46.35 -33.80
CA TYR A 33 -23.74 47.02 -34.63
C TYR A 33 -25.03 47.33 -33.84
N GLN A 34 -25.48 46.40 -33.02
CA GLN A 34 -26.65 46.59 -32.18
C GLN A 34 -26.44 47.69 -31.12
N ASP A 35 -25.29 47.74 -30.46
CA ASP A 35 -24.98 48.74 -29.43
C ASP A 35 -24.89 50.15 -29.99
N VAL A 36 -24.20 50.33 -31.11
CA VAL A 36 -24.05 51.64 -31.76
C VAL A 36 -25.41 52.16 -32.22
N MET A 37 -26.24 51.31 -32.83
CA MET A 37 -27.57 51.71 -33.27
C MET A 37 -28.51 52.03 -32.10
N THR A 38 -28.42 51.29 -31.00
CA THR A 38 -29.21 51.55 -29.79
C THR A 38 -28.77 52.85 -29.13
N GLY A 39 -27.47 53.07 -28.95
CA GLY A 39 -26.94 54.30 -28.35
C GLY A 39 -27.23 55.57 -29.13
N LEU A 40 -27.07 55.55 -30.46
CA LEU A 40 -27.40 56.70 -31.31
C LEU A 40 -28.89 57.05 -31.26
N ARG A 41 -29.76 56.04 -31.17
CA ARG A 41 -31.20 56.21 -31.03
C ARG A 41 -31.56 56.84 -29.69
N SER A 42 -31.11 56.25 -28.59
CA SER A 42 -31.42 56.73 -27.25
C SER A 42 -30.86 58.13 -26.98
N TYR A 43 -29.68 58.48 -27.49
CA TYR A 43 -29.13 59.84 -27.37
C TYR A 43 -30.01 60.90 -28.06
N LYS A 44 -30.52 60.59 -29.27
CA LYS A 44 -31.40 61.49 -30.01
C LYS A 44 -32.75 61.68 -29.30
N GLU A 45 -33.27 60.62 -28.69
CA GLU A 45 -34.51 60.64 -27.91
C GLU A 45 -34.32 61.46 -26.61
N ILE A 46 -33.28 61.19 -25.83
CA ILE A 46 -32.95 61.91 -24.58
C ILE A 46 -32.74 63.42 -24.83
N SER A 47 -31.98 63.78 -25.88
CA SER A 47 -31.72 65.18 -26.21
C SER A 47 -32.98 65.92 -26.68
N THR A 48 -33.96 65.19 -27.21
CA THR A 48 -35.28 65.73 -27.59
C THR A 48 -36.12 65.98 -26.34
N ILE A 49 -36.22 65.01 -25.43
CA ILE A 49 -36.95 65.16 -24.16
C ILE A 49 -36.36 66.27 -23.30
N GLN A 50 -35.03 66.43 -23.28
CA GLN A 50 -34.39 67.53 -22.53
C GLN A 50 -34.80 68.91 -23.06
N ARG A 51 -35.04 69.04 -24.37
CA ARG A 51 -35.58 70.28 -24.96
C ARG A 51 -37.06 70.45 -24.63
N GLU A 52 -37.83 69.38 -24.59
CA GLU A 52 -39.25 69.41 -24.21
C GLU A 52 -39.43 69.89 -22.76
N ILE A 53 -38.63 69.37 -21.81
CA ILE A 53 -38.61 69.81 -20.40
C ILE A 53 -38.32 71.31 -20.29
N GLU A 54 -37.27 71.77 -20.99
CA GLU A 54 -36.91 73.19 -21.00
C GLU A 54 -38.03 74.06 -21.59
N GLY A 55 -38.75 73.53 -22.59
CA GLY A 55 -39.96 74.13 -23.16
C GLY A 55 -41.06 74.31 -22.13
N VAL A 56 -41.40 73.26 -21.37
CA VAL A 56 -42.44 73.31 -20.33
C VAL A 56 -42.09 74.35 -19.26
N ARG A 57 -40.81 74.42 -18.85
CA ARG A 57 -40.33 75.42 -17.89
C ARG A 57 -40.60 76.85 -18.37
N LEU A 58 -40.24 77.15 -19.61
CA LEU A 58 -40.43 78.47 -20.21
C LEU A 58 -41.91 78.78 -20.44
N MET A 59 -42.70 77.80 -20.84
CA MET A 59 -44.14 77.97 -21.00
C MET A 59 -44.83 78.26 -19.67
N ARG A 60 -44.44 77.62 -18.56
CA ARG A 60 -44.96 77.97 -17.22
C ARG A 60 -44.65 79.43 -16.87
N SER A 61 -43.48 79.92 -17.26
CA SER A 61 -43.10 81.33 -17.12
C SER A 61 -44.01 82.25 -17.94
N VAL A 62 -44.25 81.91 -19.21
CA VAL A 62 -45.11 82.69 -20.12
C VAL A 62 -46.58 82.63 -19.71
N SER A 63 -47.14 81.49 -19.31
CA SER A 63 -48.53 81.39 -18.86
C SER A 63 -48.81 82.29 -17.65
N ARG A 64 -47.84 82.42 -16.72
CA ARG A 64 -47.96 83.36 -15.60
C ARG A 64 -47.98 84.80 -16.09
N LEU A 65 -47.08 85.15 -17.00
CA LEU A 65 -46.97 86.49 -17.57
C LEU A 65 -48.21 86.85 -18.40
N MET A 66 -48.65 85.94 -19.28
CA MET A 66 -49.83 86.09 -20.14
C MET A 66 -51.08 86.43 -19.32
N ARG A 67 -51.36 85.67 -18.25
CA ARG A 67 -52.51 85.97 -17.39
C ARG A 67 -52.41 87.35 -16.74
N SER A 68 -51.22 87.74 -16.28
CA SER A 68 -51.01 89.05 -15.69
C SER A 68 -51.24 90.18 -16.71
N ILE A 69 -50.76 89.99 -17.94
CA ILE A 69 -50.98 90.91 -19.07
C ILE A 69 -52.47 90.96 -19.45
N GLN A 70 -53.20 89.83 -19.43
CA GLN A 70 -54.63 89.79 -19.74
C GLN A 70 -55.47 90.57 -18.71
N TYR A 71 -55.17 90.43 -17.41
CA TYR A 71 -55.82 91.25 -16.37
C TYR A 71 -55.52 92.75 -16.55
N GLU A 72 -54.27 93.08 -16.85
CA GLU A 72 -53.85 94.45 -17.18
C GLU A 72 -54.59 95.00 -18.40
N ARG A 73 -54.72 94.22 -19.47
CA ARG A 73 -55.46 94.56 -20.69
C ARG A 73 -56.94 94.81 -20.38
N GLY A 74 -57.58 93.89 -19.66
CA GLY A 74 -58.99 94.00 -19.30
C GLY A 74 -59.27 95.27 -18.48
N ALA A 75 -58.45 95.52 -17.44
CA ALA A 75 -58.55 96.73 -16.63
C ALA A 75 -58.32 98.01 -17.47
N ALA A 76 -57.32 98.01 -18.36
CA ALA A 76 -57.04 99.13 -19.25
C ALA A 76 -58.19 99.41 -20.22
N SER A 77 -58.81 98.36 -20.77
CA SER A 77 -59.93 98.50 -21.69
C SER A 77 -61.18 99.03 -20.99
N VAL A 78 -61.51 98.55 -19.79
CA VAL A 78 -62.62 99.10 -19.02
C VAL A 78 -62.36 100.57 -18.69
N TYR A 79 -61.19 100.91 -18.14
CA TYR A 79 -60.83 102.30 -17.82
C TYR A 79 -60.93 103.24 -19.04
N ARG A 80 -60.45 102.80 -20.22
CA ARG A 80 -60.53 103.58 -21.45
C ARG A 80 -61.98 103.91 -21.84
N ASN A 81 -62.85 102.92 -21.78
CA ASN A 81 -64.22 103.06 -22.28
C ASN A 81 -65.11 103.81 -21.27
N THR A 82 -64.82 103.71 -19.97
CA THR A 82 -65.67 104.29 -18.92
C THR A 82 -65.13 105.61 -18.34
N GLY A 83 -63.81 105.79 -18.33
CA GLY A 83 -63.14 106.96 -17.73
C GLY A 83 -63.17 107.00 -16.19
N ASP A 84 -63.52 105.90 -15.54
CA ASP A 84 -63.76 105.82 -14.08
C ASP A 84 -62.46 105.61 -13.28
N ASP A 85 -62.18 106.51 -12.34
CA ASP A 85 -60.97 106.52 -11.51
C ASP A 85 -60.78 105.23 -10.68
N LEU A 86 -61.87 104.52 -10.34
CA LEU A 86 -61.77 103.23 -9.64
C LEU A 86 -61.03 102.17 -10.50
N TYR A 87 -61.22 102.21 -11.82
CA TYR A 87 -60.53 101.29 -12.73
C TYR A 87 -59.10 101.76 -13.04
N ARG A 88 -58.76 103.03 -12.77
CA ARG A 88 -57.38 103.51 -12.83
C ARG A 88 -56.53 102.92 -11.72
N GLU A 89 -57.05 102.91 -10.48
CA GLU A 89 -56.36 102.32 -9.33
C GLU A 89 -56.14 100.82 -9.52
N ARG A 90 -57.17 100.09 -9.99
CA ARG A 90 -57.05 98.66 -10.34
C ARG A 90 -56.04 98.40 -11.46
N LEU A 91 -55.94 99.29 -12.45
CA LEU A 91 -54.95 99.17 -13.53
C LEU A 91 -53.52 99.31 -13.00
N ASP A 92 -53.25 100.27 -12.11
CA ASP A 92 -51.93 100.47 -11.51
C ASP A 92 -51.53 99.31 -10.57
N GLU A 93 -52.50 98.69 -9.88
CA GLU A 93 -52.29 97.44 -9.13
C GLU A 93 -51.88 96.28 -10.06
N HIS A 94 -52.57 96.12 -11.20
CA HIS A 94 -52.23 95.11 -12.19
C HIS A 94 -50.87 95.38 -12.86
N PHE A 95 -50.46 96.64 -13.08
CA PHE A 95 -49.11 96.97 -13.56
C PHE A 95 -48.02 96.46 -12.61
N THR A 96 -48.19 96.73 -11.31
CA THR A 96 -47.23 96.32 -10.27
C THR A 96 -47.16 94.79 -10.17
N GLY A 97 -48.30 94.10 -10.25
CA GLY A 97 -48.36 92.64 -10.28
C GLY A 97 -47.64 92.05 -11.50
N THR A 98 -47.89 92.60 -12.69
CA THR A 98 -47.26 92.15 -13.93
C THR A 98 -45.75 92.41 -13.94
N ASP A 99 -45.25 93.51 -13.36
CA ASP A 99 -43.80 93.76 -13.25
C ASP A 99 -43.08 92.74 -12.35
N ALA A 100 -43.71 92.33 -11.26
CA ALA A 100 -43.16 91.29 -10.40
C ALA A 100 -43.04 89.95 -11.15
N VAL A 101 -44.09 89.57 -11.90
CA VAL A 101 -44.09 88.34 -12.72
C VAL A 101 -43.09 88.44 -13.88
N LEU A 102 -42.98 89.60 -14.53
CA LEU A 102 -42.04 89.86 -15.61
C LEU A 102 -40.58 89.75 -15.13
N GLY A 103 -40.27 90.28 -13.95
CA GLY A 103 -38.94 90.19 -13.35
C GLY A 103 -38.53 88.76 -13.00
N GLU A 104 -39.49 87.91 -12.62
CA GLU A 104 -39.24 86.47 -12.48
C GLU A 104 -39.03 85.81 -13.84
N ALA A 105 -39.89 86.10 -14.83
CA ALA A 105 -39.77 85.53 -16.16
C ALA A 105 -38.41 85.88 -16.80
N GLN A 106 -37.96 87.14 -16.74
CA GLN A 106 -36.66 87.54 -17.29
C GLN A 106 -35.47 86.72 -16.76
N LYS A 107 -35.56 86.14 -15.56
CA LYS A 107 -34.55 85.22 -15.04
C LYS A 107 -34.59 83.87 -15.76
N ASP A 108 -35.78 83.28 -15.90
CA ASP A 108 -35.99 82.00 -16.60
C ASP A 108 -35.53 82.05 -18.08
N TRP A 109 -35.65 83.23 -18.69
CA TRP A 109 -35.36 83.50 -20.10
C TRP A 109 -33.90 83.89 -20.38
N LYS A 110 -33.07 84.13 -19.35
CA LYS A 110 -31.68 84.55 -19.53
C LYS A 110 -30.81 83.42 -20.11
N GLU A 111 -31.04 82.19 -19.65
CA GLU A 111 -30.20 81.00 -19.90
C GLU A 111 -30.82 79.99 -20.88
N THR A 112 -31.89 80.36 -21.61
CA THR A 112 -32.57 79.44 -22.52
C THR A 112 -31.74 79.07 -23.77
N PRO A 113 -31.77 77.80 -24.23
CA PRO A 113 -31.20 77.38 -25.50
C PRO A 113 -32.05 77.75 -26.73
N PHE A 114 -33.26 78.30 -26.54
CA PHE A 114 -34.21 78.64 -27.61
C PHE A 114 -34.05 80.10 -28.05
N ALA A 115 -33.13 80.31 -28.99
CA ALA A 115 -32.75 81.65 -29.43
C ALA A 115 -33.90 82.41 -30.09
N ARG A 116 -34.79 81.74 -30.84
CA ARG A 116 -35.93 82.41 -31.48
C ARG A 116 -37.02 82.70 -30.47
N SER A 117 -37.32 81.76 -29.57
CA SER A 117 -38.25 82.01 -28.47
C SER A 117 -37.76 83.17 -27.58
N LYS A 118 -36.46 83.23 -27.26
CA LYS A 118 -35.89 84.33 -26.44
C LYS A 118 -36.08 85.69 -27.10
N LYS A 119 -35.82 85.78 -28.41
CA LYS A 119 -36.04 87.00 -29.17
C LYS A 119 -37.52 87.42 -29.13
N LYS A 120 -38.44 86.46 -29.27
CA LYS A 120 -39.89 86.70 -29.18
C LYS A 120 -40.32 87.17 -27.80
N PHE A 121 -39.70 86.65 -26.74
CA PHE A 121 -39.93 87.13 -25.37
C PHE A 121 -39.44 88.56 -25.20
N GLU A 122 -38.25 88.91 -25.69
CA GLU A 122 -37.74 90.30 -25.65
C GLU A 122 -38.64 91.27 -26.44
N GLU A 123 -39.16 90.85 -27.60
CA GLU A 123 -40.15 91.60 -28.40
C GLU A 123 -41.45 91.82 -27.60
N LEU A 124 -41.94 90.79 -26.91
CA LEU A 124 -43.11 90.90 -26.03
C LEU A 124 -42.87 91.89 -24.87
N VAL A 125 -41.72 91.80 -24.19
CA VAL A 125 -41.37 92.72 -23.09
C VAL A 125 -41.32 94.17 -23.58
N ALA A 126 -40.70 94.40 -24.74
CA ALA A 126 -40.63 95.74 -25.33
C ALA A 126 -42.02 96.28 -25.67
N THR A 127 -42.88 95.43 -26.24
CA THR A 127 -44.26 95.78 -26.57
C THR A 127 -45.08 96.10 -25.31
N LEU A 128 -44.84 95.37 -24.20
CA LEU A 128 -45.57 95.59 -22.94
C LEU A 128 -45.21 96.94 -22.33
N LYS A 129 -43.94 97.30 -22.41
CA LYS A 129 -43.47 98.63 -22.01
C LYS A 129 -44.09 99.73 -22.88
N GLU A 130 -44.12 99.54 -24.20
CA GLU A 130 -44.73 100.48 -25.14
C GLU A 130 -46.23 100.68 -24.85
N ALA A 131 -46.96 99.59 -24.55
CA ALA A 131 -48.39 99.64 -24.21
C ALA A 131 -48.65 100.54 -22.99
N ARG A 132 -47.81 100.45 -21.96
CA ARG A 132 -47.95 101.25 -20.75
C ARG A 132 -47.57 102.72 -20.94
N GLU A 133 -46.55 103.00 -21.74
CA GLU A 133 -46.09 104.37 -22.03
C GLU A 133 -47.13 105.17 -22.84
N LYS A 134 -47.81 104.54 -23.79
CA LYS A 134 -48.89 105.18 -24.57
C LYS A 134 -50.22 105.31 -23.80
N GLY A 135 -50.31 104.65 -22.64
CA GLY A 135 -51.48 104.64 -21.78
C GLY A 135 -52.69 103.94 -22.42
N ALA A 136 -53.81 103.88 -21.66
CA ALA A 136 -55.03 103.18 -22.07
C ALA A 136 -55.73 103.74 -23.34
N SER A 137 -55.14 104.69 -24.07
CA SER A 137 -55.77 105.41 -25.19
C SER A 137 -55.78 104.67 -26.53
N GLU A 138 -54.91 103.67 -26.75
CA GLU A 138 -54.76 103.00 -28.06
C GLU A 138 -54.92 101.47 -27.97
N THR A 139 -56.06 100.94 -28.43
CA THR A 139 -56.42 99.50 -28.37
C THR A 139 -55.44 98.60 -29.14
N ALA A 140 -54.89 99.11 -30.24
CA ALA A 140 -54.04 98.36 -31.15
C ALA A 140 -52.69 97.92 -30.55
N VAL A 141 -52.27 98.45 -29.40
CA VAL A 141 -51.00 98.06 -28.77
C VAL A 141 -51.18 96.86 -27.83
N TYR A 142 -52.35 96.72 -27.19
CA TYR A 142 -52.69 95.54 -26.40
C TYR A 142 -53.04 94.34 -27.27
N ASP A 143 -53.71 94.53 -28.41
CA ASP A 143 -53.98 93.43 -29.36
C ASP A 143 -52.67 92.82 -29.92
N LYS A 144 -51.62 93.65 -30.07
CA LYS A 144 -50.26 93.20 -30.45
C LYS A 144 -49.57 92.40 -29.34
N LEU A 145 -49.92 92.61 -28.07
CA LEU A 145 -49.35 91.84 -26.97
C LEU A 145 -49.82 90.40 -27.01
N ASP A 146 -51.11 90.17 -27.28
CA ASP A 146 -51.65 88.82 -27.41
C ASP A 146 -51.06 88.11 -28.62
N GLU A 147 -50.92 88.80 -29.76
CA GLU A 147 -50.24 88.26 -30.94
C GLU A 147 -48.79 87.86 -30.61
N HIS A 148 -48.03 88.72 -29.94
CA HIS A 148 -46.67 88.39 -29.52
C HIS A 148 -46.61 87.27 -28.47
N LEU A 149 -47.58 87.16 -27.58
CA LEU A 149 -47.72 86.06 -26.63
C LEU A 149 -47.99 84.73 -27.34
N TYR A 150 -48.92 84.69 -28.29
CA TYR A 150 -49.23 83.48 -29.06
C TYR A 150 -48.05 83.06 -29.94
N LEU A 151 -47.41 84.00 -30.64
CA LEU A 151 -46.21 83.71 -31.44
C LEU A 151 -45.05 83.22 -30.57
N LEU A 152 -44.93 83.72 -29.34
CA LEU A 152 -43.95 83.24 -28.38
C LEU A 152 -44.26 81.80 -27.94
N ILE A 153 -45.51 81.52 -27.56
CA ILE A 153 -46.00 80.18 -27.20
C ILE A 153 -45.76 79.19 -28.36
N GLU A 154 -46.11 79.56 -29.58
CA GLU A 154 -45.90 78.75 -30.78
C GLU A 154 -44.42 78.47 -31.03
N GLU A 155 -43.56 79.49 -30.95
CA GLU A 155 -42.12 79.32 -31.15
C GLU A 155 -41.51 78.47 -30.04
N ILE A 156 -41.97 78.57 -28.79
CA ILE A 156 -41.53 77.67 -27.71
C ILE A 156 -41.95 76.23 -28.02
N LEU A 157 -43.20 75.99 -28.41
CA LEU A 157 -43.69 74.65 -28.77
C LEU A 157 -42.89 74.04 -29.93
N TYR A 158 -42.46 74.87 -30.89
CA TYR A 158 -41.62 74.46 -32.00
C TYR A 158 -40.16 74.20 -31.60
N GLU A 159 -39.48 75.14 -30.94
CA GLU A 159 -38.06 75.01 -30.58
C GLU A 159 -37.81 73.96 -29.49
N SER A 160 -38.76 73.77 -28.58
CA SER A 160 -38.72 72.69 -27.58
C SER A 160 -39.04 71.33 -28.15
N LYS A 161 -39.71 71.27 -29.31
CA LYS A 161 -40.31 70.09 -29.94
C LYS A 161 -41.54 69.51 -29.24
N LEU A 162 -42.10 70.20 -28.25
CA LEU A 162 -43.34 69.76 -27.58
C LEU A 162 -44.50 69.50 -28.56
N ILE A 163 -44.59 70.25 -29.66
CA ILE A 163 -45.63 70.01 -30.69
C ILE A 163 -45.45 68.69 -31.46
N LEU A 164 -44.25 68.12 -31.43
CA LEU A 164 -43.88 66.87 -32.10
C LEU A 164 -43.73 65.70 -31.11
N ASP A 165 -44.17 65.86 -29.85
CA ASP A 165 -44.11 64.80 -28.84
C ASP A 165 -44.91 63.58 -29.35
N PRO A 166 -44.31 62.38 -29.41
CA PRO A 166 -44.98 61.20 -29.94
C PRO A 166 -46.02 60.61 -29.00
N ASP A 167 -46.00 60.97 -27.71
CA ASP A 167 -46.89 60.42 -26.71
C ASP A 167 -48.24 61.15 -26.71
N SER A 168 -49.32 60.39 -26.92
CA SER A 168 -50.65 60.97 -27.04
C SER A 168 -51.12 61.68 -25.76
N ILE A 169 -50.72 61.20 -24.59
CA ILE A 169 -51.10 61.81 -23.31
C ILE A 169 -50.42 63.17 -23.17
N ARG A 170 -49.11 63.24 -23.44
CA ARG A 170 -48.35 64.49 -23.38
C ARG A 170 -48.85 65.51 -24.39
N ILE A 171 -49.17 65.11 -25.63
CA ILE A 171 -49.84 66.01 -26.59
C ILE A 171 -51.13 66.59 -26.00
N TYR A 172 -51.99 65.76 -25.37
CA TYR A 172 -53.23 66.27 -24.79
C TYR A 172 -52.98 67.21 -23.61
N LEU A 173 -51.97 66.94 -22.77
CA LEU A 173 -51.56 67.83 -21.68
C LEU A 173 -51.05 69.17 -22.23
N ILE A 174 -50.23 69.15 -23.28
CA ILE A 174 -49.71 70.33 -23.98
C ILE A 174 -50.87 71.16 -24.55
N LEU A 175 -51.77 70.54 -25.30
CA LEU A 175 -52.89 71.26 -25.92
C LEU A 175 -53.89 71.79 -24.88
N ALA A 176 -54.17 71.03 -23.82
CA ALA A 176 -55.04 71.50 -22.74
C ALA A 176 -54.39 72.66 -21.98
N GLY A 177 -53.12 72.49 -21.57
CA GLY A 177 -52.39 73.44 -20.76
C GLY A 177 -51.95 74.70 -21.50
N PHE A 178 -51.66 74.66 -22.80
CA PHE A 178 -51.06 75.79 -23.52
C PHE A 178 -51.92 76.42 -24.59
N GLN A 179 -53.02 75.78 -24.97
CA GLN A 179 -53.92 76.30 -26.00
C GLN A 179 -55.32 76.53 -25.44
N VAL A 180 -55.96 75.48 -24.91
CA VAL A 180 -57.37 75.54 -24.55
C VAL A 180 -57.63 76.34 -23.27
N ILE A 181 -56.90 76.06 -22.18
CA ILE A 181 -57.09 76.81 -20.92
C ILE A 181 -56.75 78.31 -21.10
N PRO A 182 -55.62 78.69 -21.72
CA PRO A 182 -55.35 80.09 -22.07
C PRO A 182 -56.48 80.79 -22.83
N GLU A 183 -57.04 80.13 -23.84
CA GLU A 183 -58.17 80.67 -24.63
C GLU A 183 -59.44 80.81 -23.77
N GLN A 184 -59.71 79.84 -22.89
CA GLN A 184 -60.81 79.92 -21.92
C GLN A 184 -60.66 81.11 -20.99
N SER A 185 -59.47 81.27 -20.39
CA SER A 185 -59.18 82.40 -19.51
C SER A 185 -59.37 83.74 -20.24
N ASP A 186 -58.89 83.84 -21.48
CA ASP A 186 -59.04 85.05 -22.28
C ASP A 186 -60.51 85.40 -22.56
N LEU A 187 -61.32 84.40 -22.93
CA LEU A 187 -62.74 84.56 -23.19
C LEU A 187 -63.53 84.93 -21.93
N ALA A 188 -63.19 84.33 -20.78
CA ALA A 188 -63.82 84.64 -19.50
C ALA A 188 -63.52 86.08 -19.07
N LEU A 189 -62.29 86.54 -19.31
CA LEU A 189 -61.90 87.93 -19.07
C LEU A 189 -62.52 88.90 -20.09
N GLU A 190 -62.62 88.54 -21.38
CA GLU A 190 -63.30 89.36 -22.40
C GLU A 190 -64.79 89.53 -22.07
N LEU A 191 -65.44 88.46 -21.56
CA LEU A 191 -66.81 88.52 -21.06
C LEU A 191 -66.94 89.55 -19.92
N GLN A 192 -66.07 89.46 -18.92
CA GLN A 192 -66.07 90.39 -17.79
C GLN A 192 -65.84 91.83 -18.25
N GLU A 193 -64.89 92.04 -19.17
CA GLU A 193 -64.58 93.34 -19.76
C GLU A 193 -65.81 93.93 -20.46
N LEU A 194 -66.43 93.16 -21.36
CA LEU A 194 -67.57 93.62 -22.15
C LEU A 194 -68.78 93.95 -21.29
N VAL A 195 -69.06 93.13 -20.27
CA VAL A 195 -70.15 93.41 -19.33
C VAL A 195 -69.85 94.67 -18.50
N SER A 196 -68.61 94.84 -18.04
CA SER A 196 -68.21 96.04 -17.28
C SER A 196 -68.40 97.32 -18.11
N ILE A 197 -68.06 97.28 -19.40
CA ILE A 197 -68.28 98.40 -20.33
C ILE A 197 -69.78 98.65 -20.54
N VAL A 198 -70.58 97.60 -20.80
CA VAL A 198 -72.03 97.72 -21.01
C VAL A 198 -72.75 98.34 -19.82
N THR A 199 -72.36 97.96 -18.60
CA THR A 199 -73.01 98.45 -17.39
C THR A 199 -72.65 99.90 -17.10
N ALA A 200 -71.42 100.33 -17.40
CA ALA A 200 -71.01 101.73 -17.28
C ALA A 200 -71.74 102.65 -18.28
N ASP A 201 -71.95 102.21 -19.53
CA ASP A 201 -72.68 102.97 -20.56
C ASP A 201 -74.22 102.97 -20.36
N GLY A 202 -74.74 102.10 -19.48
CA GLY A 202 -76.15 102.04 -19.09
C GLY A 202 -77.14 101.56 -20.17
N LYS A 203 -76.67 101.09 -21.34
CA LYS A 203 -77.51 100.55 -22.42
C LYS A 203 -76.92 99.30 -23.06
N LEU A 204 -77.68 98.20 -23.01
CA LEU A 204 -77.33 96.97 -23.72
C LEU A 204 -77.72 97.04 -25.20
N THR A 205 -76.77 97.43 -26.05
CA THR A 205 -76.97 97.51 -27.50
C THR A 205 -77.09 96.12 -28.14
N GLN A 206 -77.76 96.03 -29.30
CA GLN A 206 -77.87 94.78 -30.07
C GLN A 206 -76.48 94.24 -30.47
N ARG A 207 -75.51 95.13 -30.73
CA ARG A 207 -74.11 94.77 -30.99
C ARG A 207 -73.46 94.07 -29.79
N ASN A 208 -73.69 94.57 -28.58
CA ASN A 208 -73.10 93.97 -27.37
C ASN A 208 -73.78 92.65 -26.98
N ARG A 209 -75.10 92.49 -27.23
CA ARG A 209 -75.79 91.19 -27.08
C ARG A 209 -75.24 90.11 -28.00
N LEU A 210 -74.98 90.46 -29.26
CA LEU A 210 -74.40 89.52 -30.23
C LEU A 210 -72.96 89.14 -29.85
N ARG A 211 -72.15 90.10 -29.35
CA ARG A 211 -70.81 89.80 -28.85
C ARG A 211 -70.84 88.86 -27.64
N LEU A 212 -71.77 89.07 -26.70
CA LEU A 212 -71.87 88.24 -25.50
C LEU A 212 -72.34 86.82 -25.78
N ALA A 213 -73.34 86.65 -26.65
CA ALA A 213 -73.73 85.33 -27.15
C ALA A 213 -72.57 84.63 -27.90
N GLY A 214 -71.74 85.41 -28.61
CA GLY A 214 -70.54 84.90 -29.28
C GLY A 214 -69.47 84.41 -28.30
N ILE A 215 -69.21 85.16 -27.22
CA ILE A 215 -68.25 84.76 -26.17
C ILE A 215 -68.77 83.53 -25.42
N GLU A 216 -70.06 83.48 -25.05
CA GLU A 216 -70.66 82.30 -24.41
C GLU A 216 -70.54 81.04 -25.28
N ALA A 217 -70.83 81.15 -26.58
CA ALA A 217 -70.70 80.03 -27.50
C ALA A 217 -69.24 79.54 -27.62
N ARG A 218 -68.26 80.47 -27.65
CA ARG A 218 -66.84 80.14 -27.69
C ARG A 218 -66.33 79.55 -26.37
N LEU A 219 -66.83 80.02 -25.23
CA LEU A 219 -66.56 79.43 -23.90
C LEU A 219 -67.07 77.98 -23.84
N SER A 220 -68.29 77.74 -24.32
CA SER A 220 -68.86 76.38 -24.36
C SER A 220 -68.10 75.45 -25.31
N ASP A 221 -67.74 75.91 -26.51
CA ASP A 221 -66.96 75.13 -27.47
C ASP A 221 -65.57 74.79 -26.92
N SER A 222 -64.90 75.78 -26.33
CA SER A 222 -63.57 75.57 -25.76
C SER A 222 -63.61 74.61 -24.55
N ASP A 223 -64.72 74.54 -23.81
CA ASP A 223 -64.89 73.65 -22.64
C ASP A 223 -65.07 72.22 -23.10
N GLU A 224 -65.91 72.00 -24.12
CA GLU A 224 -66.04 70.68 -24.74
C GLU A 224 -64.69 70.20 -25.28
N ARG A 225 -63.88 71.09 -25.87
CA ARG A 225 -62.52 70.76 -26.30
C ARG A 225 -61.59 70.42 -25.13
N LEU A 226 -61.71 71.10 -23.99
CA LEU A 226 -60.93 70.80 -22.78
C LEU A 226 -61.34 69.44 -22.20
N ALA A 227 -62.64 69.23 -21.98
CA ALA A 227 -63.21 68.00 -21.47
C ALA A 227 -62.81 66.79 -22.32
N ASN A 228 -62.84 66.91 -23.65
CA ASN A 228 -62.41 65.86 -24.57
C ASN A 228 -60.92 65.50 -24.38
N LYS A 229 -60.04 66.49 -24.23
CA LYS A 229 -58.61 66.27 -23.97
C LYS A 229 -58.39 65.60 -22.61
N ILE A 230 -59.07 66.06 -21.57
CA ILE A 230 -58.96 65.51 -20.21
C ILE A 230 -59.53 64.09 -20.12
N GLU A 231 -60.63 63.79 -20.80
CA GLU A 231 -61.17 62.43 -20.90
C GLU A 231 -60.15 61.46 -21.52
N LYS A 232 -59.49 61.89 -22.59
CA LYS A 232 -58.45 61.08 -23.25
C LYS A 232 -57.25 60.85 -22.34
N ILE A 233 -56.80 61.87 -21.60
CA ILE A 233 -55.74 61.73 -20.57
C ILE A 233 -56.17 60.73 -19.49
N ASN A 234 -57.38 60.86 -18.95
CA ASN A 234 -57.89 60.04 -17.86
C ASN A 234 -58.06 58.56 -18.25
N ARG A 235 -58.45 58.28 -19.50
CA ARG A 235 -58.56 56.91 -20.02
C ARG A 235 -57.21 56.21 -20.12
N GLN A 236 -56.14 56.96 -20.39
CA GLN A 236 -54.82 56.40 -20.63
C GLN A 236 -53.92 56.39 -19.39
N SER A 237 -54.17 57.26 -18.40
CA SER A 237 -53.43 57.23 -17.13
C SER A 237 -54.30 57.46 -15.91
N SER A 238 -54.43 56.40 -15.10
CA SER A 238 -55.12 56.45 -13.81
C SER A 238 -54.41 57.32 -12.78
N ARG A 239 -53.09 57.50 -12.92
CA ARG A 239 -52.29 58.40 -12.07
C ARG A 239 -52.67 59.84 -12.35
N LEU A 240 -52.66 60.22 -13.62
CA LEU A 240 -53.08 61.55 -14.08
C LEU A 240 -54.53 61.84 -13.73
N GLN A 241 -55.42 60.86 -13.91
CA GLN A 241 -56.83 60.98 -13.49
C GLN A 241 -56.96 61.34 -12.01
N LYS A 242 -56.22 60.67 -11.13
CA LYS A 242 -56.25 60.97 -9.70
C LYS A 242 -55.74 62.37 -9.39
N GLN A 243 -54.65 62.79 -10.04
CA GLN A 243 -54.02 64.09 -9.81
C GLN A 243 -54.87 65.25 -10.34
N LEU A 244 -55.51 65.08 -11.51
CA LEU A 244 -56.33 66.12 -12.14
C LEU A 244 -57.79 66.14 -11.67
N LYS A 245 -58.27 65.10 -10.98
CA LYS A 245 -59.67 64.97 -10.55
C LYS A 245 -60.19 66.19 -9.78
N LYS A 246 -59.44 66.65 -8.78
CA LYS A 246 -59.86 67.77 -7.93
C LYS A 246 -59.80 69.11 -8.69
N PRO A 247 -58.66 69.49 -9.32
CA PRO A 247 -58.60 70.72 -10.11
C PRO A 247 -59.65 70.80 -11.22
N LEU A 248 -59.97 69.67 -11.88
CA LEU A 248 -61.00 69.63 -12.91
C LEU A 248 -62.41 69.85 -12.34
N ALA A 249 -62.75 69.19 -11.23
CA ALA A 249 -64.05 69.38 -10.59
C ALA A 249 -64.25 70.82 -10.10
N ASP A 250 -63.18 71.45 -9.61
CA ASP A 250 -63.19 72.86 -9.21
C ASP A 250 -63.39 73.79 -10.43
N TYR A 251 -62.77 73.48 -11.57
CA TYR A 251 -62.99 74.20 -12.84
C TYR A 251 -64.43 74.07 -13.34
N ASP A 252 -64.93 72.84 -13.51
CA ASP A 252 -66.27 72.55 -14.04
C ASP A 252 -67.35 73.26 -13.21
N SER A 253 -67.19 73.24 -11.87
CA SER A 253 -68.13 73.89 -10.96
C SER A 253 -68.16 75.41 -11.14
N ASN A 254 -67.03 76.06 -11.40
CA ASN A 254 -66.99 77.51 -11.61
C ASN A 254 -67.48 77.89 -13.00
N LEU A 255 -67.17 77.11 -14.04
CA LEU A 255 -67.64 77.37 -15.40
C LEU A 255 -69.18 77.22 -15.49
N GLN A 256 -69.75 76.23 -14.81
CA GLN A 256 -71.19 76.06 -14.75
C GLN A 256 -71.87 77.27 -14.10
N LYS A 257 -71.34 77.77 -12.98
CA LYS A 257 -71.86 78.99 -12.33
C LYS A 257 -71.82 80.19 -13.26
N LEU A 258 -70.75 80.35 -14.04
CA LEU A 258 -70.63 81.43 -15.00
C LEU A 258 -71.67 81.30 -16.11
N THR A 259 -71.81 80.10 -16.70
CA THR A 259 -72.77 79.84 -17.79
C THR A 259 -74.21 80.04 -17.34
N ASP A 260 -74.57 79.58 -16.14
CA ASP A 260 -75.91 79.78 -15.57
C ASP A 260 -76.20 81.28 -15.33
N LEU A 261 -75.19 82.05 -14.92
CA LEU A 261 -75.30 83.49 -14.73
C LEU A 261 -75.51 84.24 -16.06
N ILE A 262 -74.86 83.80 -17.14
CA ILE A 262 -75.05 84.37 -18.49
C ILE A 262 -76.46 84.05 -19.01
N ARG A 263 -76.88 82.78 -18.95
CA ARG A 263 -78.19 82.33 -19.49
C ARG A 263 -79.38 82.94 -18.77
N SER A 264 -79.27 83.14 -17.46
CA SER A 264 -80.32 83.78 -16.67
C SER A 264 -80.48 85.28 -16.96
N GLY A 265 -79.55 85.88 -17.71
CA GLY A 265 -79.51 87.32 -17.99
C GLY A 265 -79.01 88.16 -16.82
N ALA A 266 -78.81 87.56 -15.64
CA ALA A 266 -78.37 88.22 -14.42
C ALA A 266 -76.92 88.74 -14.51
N ALA A 267 -76.11 88.20 -15.45
CA ALA A 267 -74.75 88.67 -15.70
C ALA A 267 -74.66 90.19 -15.95
N TYR A 268 -75.70 90.81 -16.53
CA TYR A 268 -75.74 92.25 -16.80
C TYR A 268 -76.22 93.09 -15.63
N GLU A 269 -77.11 92.53 -14.82
CA GLU A 269 -77.76 93.23 -13.71
C GLU A 269 -76.89 93.17 -12.43
N GLU A 270 -76.08 92.10 -12.27
CA GLU A 270 -75.24 91.84 -11.10
C GLU A 270 -73.72 91.78 -11.45
N THR A 271 -73.17 92.89 -11.95
CA THR A 271 -71.77 92.95 -12.44
C THR A 271 -70.70 92.57 -11.42
N GLY A 272 -70.90 92.89 -10.13
CA GLY A 272 -69.97 92.49 -9.06
C GLY A 272 -69.93 90.96 -8.87
N ARG A 273 -71.08 90.28 -9.02
CA ARG A 273 -71.18 88.83 -8.93
C ARG A 273 -70.57 88.15 -10.16
N LEU A 274 -70.75 88.73 -11.35
CA LEU A 274 -70.06 88.26 -12.56
C LEU A 274 -68.54 88.35 -12.40
N THR A 275 -68.03 89.51 -11.95
CA THR A 275 -66.60 89.73 -11.70
C THR A 275 -66.02 88.68 -10.75
N THR A 276 -66.68 88.44 -9.62
CA THR A 276 -66.24 87.44 -8.63
C THR A 276 -66.27 86.01 -9.21
N THR A 277 -67.27 85.70 -10.05
CA THR A 277 -67.40 84.36 -10.67
C THR A 277 -66.36 84.13 -11.77
N VAL A 278 -66.02 85.17 -12.53
CA VAL A 278 -64.93 85.10 -13.52
C VAL A 278 -63.57 84.98 -12.82
N GLU A 279 -63.32 85.77 -11.77
CA GLU A 279 -62.09 85.68 -10.98
C GLU A 279 -61.91 84.28 -10.35
N SER A 280 -62.99 83.68 -9.84
CA SER A 280 -62.95 82.31 -9.29
C SER A 280 -62.74 81.24 -10.36
N LEU A 281 -63.33 81.43 -11.56
CA LEU A 281 -63.08 80.55 -12.71
C LEU A 281 -61.62 80.62 -13.16
N VAL A 282 -61.07 81.82 -13.37
CA VAL A 282 -59.68 81.99 -13.83
C VAL A 282 -58.69 81.48 -12.78
N ALA A 283 -59.00 81.59 -11.48
CA ALA A 283 -58.20 80.98 -10.42
C ALA A 283 -58.25 79.43 -10.44
N ALA A 284 -59.41 78.85 -10.73
CA ALA A 284 -59.56 77.40 -10.90
C ALA A 284 -58.83 76.91 -12.17
N GLU A 285 -58.94 77.64 -13.28
CA GLU A 285 -58.20 77.41 -14.53
C GLU A 285 -56.70 77.45 -14.30
N ARG A 286 -56.20 78.43 -13.55
CA ARG A 286 -54.77 78.50 -13.18
C ARG A 286 -54.33 77.26 -12.42
N THR A 287 -55.11 76.83 -11.42
CA THR A 287 -54.77 75.66 -10.60
C THR A 287 -54.76 74.38 -11.45
N LEU A 288 -55.73 74.26 -12.37
CA LEU A 288 -55.80 73.16 -13.32
C LEU A 288 -54.61 73.18 -14.29
N GLN A 289 -54.29 74.34 -14.87
CA GLN A 289 -53.16 74.53 -15.77
C GLN A 289 -51.83 74.20 -15.08
N ASP A 290 -51.56 74.75 -13.88
CA ASP A 290 -50.32 74.50 -13.15
C ASP A 290 -50.17 73.00 -12.80
N SER A 291 -51.28 72.31 -12.48
CA SER A 291 -51.30 70.87 -12.25
C SER A 291 -50.98 70.08 -13.53
N ILE A 292 -51.59 70.45 -14.67
CA ILE A 292 -51.30 69.85 -15.99
C ILE A 292 -49.83 70.03 -16.37
N LEU A 293 -49.27 71.23 -16.16
CA LEU A 293 -47.88 71.53 -16.53
C LEU A 293 -46.87 70.87 -15.60
N THR A 294 -47.17 70.76 -14.31
CA THR A 294 -46.33 70.00 -13.35
C THR A 294 -46.27 68.55 -13.77
N GLU A 295 -47.39 68.03 -14.24
CA GLU A 295 -47.50 66.63 -14.54
C GLU A 295 -46.90 66.26 -15.90
N LEU A 296 -47.01 67.16 -16.88
CA LEU A 296 -46.25 67.06 -18.12
C LEU A 296 -44.73 67.04 -17.88
N ASP A 297 -44.22 67.90 -16.98
CA ASP A 297 -42.80 67.95 -16.59
C ASP A 297 -42.34 66.64 -15.92
N ASN A 298 -43.17 66.08 -15.02
CA ASN A 298 -42.88 64.81 -14.35
C ASN A 298 -42.80 63.63 -15.34
N GLU A 299 -43.74 63.53 -16.29
CA GLU A 299 -43.73 62.47 -17.31
C GLU A 299 -42.44 62.56 -18.17
N LEU A 300 -42.05 63.76 -18.59
CA LEU A 300 -40.84 63.98 -19.38
C LEU A 300 -39.54 63.65 -18.62
N VAL A 301 -39.42 64.11 -17.37
CA VAL A 301 -38.25 63.81 -16.53
C VAL A 301 -38.11 62.31 -16.27
N HIS A 302 -39.23 61.65 -15.98
CA HIS A 302 -39.24 60.21 -15.75
C HIS A 302 -38.80 59.43 -16.99
N GLU A 303 -39.31 59.79 -18.16
CA GLU A 303 -38.91 59.17 -19.43
C GLU A 303 -37.42 59.36 -19.71
N LYS A 304 -36.90 60.59 -19.55
CA LYS A 304 -35.47 60.88 -19.73
C LYS A 304 -34.58 60.01 -18.84
N ASP A 305 -34.90 59.93 -17.55
CA ASP A 305 -34.11 59.15 -16.60
C ASP A 305 -34.20 57.64 -16.86
N SER A 306 -35.36 57.17 -17.31
CA SER A 306 -35.54 55.77 -17.72
C SER A 306 -34.65 55.41 -18.93
N LEU A 307 -34.56 56.29 -19.92
CA LEU A 307 -33.72 56.09 -21.10
C LEU A 307 -32.23 56.12 -20.74
N TRP A 308 -31.80 57.04 -19.88
CA TRP A 308 -30.41 57.06 -19.40
C TRP A 308 -30.01 55.79 -18.64
N ARG A 309 -30.89 55.29 -17.78
CA ARG A 309 -30.67 54.01 -17.08
C ARG A 309 -30.56 52.85 -18.07
N SER A 310 -31.43 52.79 -19.08
CA SER A 310 -31.36 51.76 -20.13
C SER A 310 -30.02 51.81 -20.87
N VAL A 311 -29.60 52.98 -21.34
CA VAL A 311 -28.33 53.14 -22.09
C VAL A 311 -27.13 52.67 -21.29
N ILE A 312 -27.02 53.04 -20.01
CA ILE A 312 -25.89 52.63 -19.17
C ILE A 312 -25.86 51.11 -18.98
N ILE A 313 -27.02 50.49 -18.77
CA ILE A 313 -27.15 49.04 -18.60
C ILE A 313 -26.78 48.32 -19.89
N ASP A 314 -27.31 48.77 -21.03
CA ASP A 314 -27.09 48.15 -22.34
C ASP A 314 -25.62 48.18 -22.75
N PHE A 315 -24.95 49.34 -22.67
CA PHE A 315 -23.52 49.47 -23.00
C PHE A 315 -22.60 48.71 -22.04
N SER A 316 -22.92 48.69 -20.74
CA SER A 316 -22.11 47.96 -19.75
C SER A 316 -22.21 46.46 -19.98
N MET A 317 -23.43 45.96 -20.19
CA MET A 317 -23.68 44.55 -20.45
C MET A 317 -23.01 44.10 -21.76
N ALA A 318 -23.14 44.88 -22.83
CA ALA A 318 -22.57 44.52 -24.12
C ALA A 318 -21.03 44.61 -24.16
N GLY A 319 -20.45 45.58 -23.45
CA GLY A 319 -18.99 45.68 -23.26
C GLY A 319 -18.43 44.47 -22.51
N ILE A 320 -19.09 44.04 -21.44
CA ILE A 320 -18.71 42.84 -20.68
C ILE A 320 -18.85 41.59 -21.55
N ILE A 321 -19.98 41.42 -22.24
CA ILE A 321 -20.21 40.26 -23.12
C ILE A 321 -19.16 40.20 -24.24
N THR A 322 -18.86 41.32 -24.89
CA THR A 322 -17.89 41.38 -25.98
C THR A 322 -16.47 41.06 -25.51
N LEU A 323 -16.05 41.64 -24.38
CA LEU A 323 -14.74 41.36 -23.79
C LEU A 323 -14.61 39.88 -23.39
N VAL A 324 -15.64 39.33 -22.75
CA VAL A 324 -15.69 37.91 -22.37
C VAL A 324 -15.63 37.01 -23.60
N VAL A 325 -16.42 37.30 -24.65
CA VAL A 325 -16.42 36.53 -25.90
C VAL A 325 -15.04 36.59 -26.58
N ILE A 326 -14.40 37.76 -26.68
CA ILE A 326 -13.09 37.90 -27.33
C ILE A 326 -12.00 37.17 -26.54
N VAL A 327 -11.94 37.37 -25.21
CA VAL A 327 -10.93 36.75 -24.35
C VAL A 327 -11.10 35.23 -24.31
N ILE A 328 -12.33 34.73 -24.15
CA ILE A 328 -12.62 33.30 -24.19
C ILE A 328 -12.25 32.74 -25.57
N SER A 329 -12.65 33.41 -26.65
CA SER A 329 -12.40 32.91 -28.01
C SER A 329 -10.92 32.88 -28.37
N ILE A 330 -10.14 33.90 -27.99
CA ILE A 330 -8.69 33.95 -28.24
C ILE A 330 -7.96 32.91 -27.39
N SER A 331 -8.33 32.76 -26.12
CA SER A 331 -7.74 31.77 -25.20
C SER A 331 -8.06 30.34 -25.63
N ILE A 332 -9.33 30.05 -25.95
CA ILE A 332 -9.75 28.76 -26.51
C ILE A 332 -9.04 28.51 -27.85
N PHE A 333 -8.94 29.50 -28.73
CA PHE A 333 -8.30 29.32 -30.04
C PHE A 333 -6.79 29.06 -29.95
N ARG A 334 -6.06 29.80 -29.12
CA ARG A 334 -4.62 29.59 -28.91
C ARG A 334 -4.34 28.28 -28.19
N GLY A 335 -5.13 27.95 -27.16
CA GLY A 335 -5.04 26.69 -26.43
C GLY A 335 -5.35 25.48 -27.31
N ILE A 336 -6.45 25.52 -28.08
CA ILE A 336 -6.84 24.41 -28.96
C ILE A 336 -5.81 24.15 -30.07
N ARG A 337 -5.31 25.18 -30.77
CA ARG A 337 -4.38 24.95 -31.92
C ARG A 337 -3.02 24.42 -31.48
N GLY A 338 -2.46 24.96 -30.39
CA GLY A 338 -1.19 24.50 -29.83
C GLY A 338 -1.35 23.12 -29.21
N SER A 339 -2.25 22.99 -28.24
CA SER A 339 -2.41 21.75 -27.48
C SER A 339 -2.94 20.58 -28.31
N ILE A 340 -3.79 20.77 -29.33
CA ILE A 340 -4.20 19.65 -30.21
C ILE A 340 -3.08 19.27 -31.19
N GLY A 341 -2.28 20.23 -31.67
CA GLY A 341 -1.11 19.94 -32.50
C GLY A 341 -0.06 19.16 -31.72
N ASP A 342 0.21 19.61 -30.49
CA ASP A 342 1.16 19.00 -29.57
C ASP A 342 0.67 17.65 -29.03
N ALA A 343 -0.63 17.50 -28.67
CA ALA A 343 -1.20 16.20 -28.35
C ALA A 343 -1.21 15.25 -29.54
N LYS A 344 -1.55 15.70 -30.75
CA LYS A 344 -1.53 14.83 -31.92
C LYS A 344 -0.09 14.41 -32.24
N GLY A 345 0.86 15.32 -32.10
CA GLY A 345 2.29 15.04 -32.27
C GLY A 345 2.81 14.07 -31.22
N LEU A 346 2.49 14.30 -29.93
CA LEU A 346 2.88 13.42 -28.83
C LEU A 346 2.15 12.08 -28.89
N ALA A 347 0.86 12.03 -29.18
CA ALA A 347 0.12 10.78 -29.34
C ALA A 347 0.59 9.99 -30.56
N ALA A 348 0.94 10.64 -31.68
CA ALA A 348 1.55 9.98 -32.83
C ALA A 348 2.97 9.50 -32.52
N ALA A 349 3.76 10.27 -31.78
CA ALA A 349 5.08 9.87 -31.29
C ALA A 349 4.96 8.64 -30.37
N ILE A 350 4.07 8.67 -29.37
CA ILE A 350 3.77 7.54 -28.49
C ILE A 350 3.28 6.32 -29.30
N ALA A 351 2.41 6.52 -30.30
CA ALA A 351 1.86 5.43 -31.13
C ALA A 351 2.91 4.74 -32.01
N VAL A 352 3.98 5.44 -32.40
CA VAL A 352 5.12 4.88 -33.16
C VAL A 352 6.29 4.53 -32.23
N GLY A 353 6.10 4.68 -30.91
CA GLY A 353 7.04 4.25 -29.89
C GLY A 353 8.01 5.31 -29.36
N GLU A 354 8.00 6.54 -29.86
CA GLU A 354 8.85 7.62 -29.35
C GLU A 354 8.32 8.19 -28.02
N LEU A 355 8.79 7.63 -26.90
CA LEU A 355 8.37 7.98 -25.54
C LEU A 355 9.28 9.02 -24.87
N GLY A 356 10.34 9.51 -25.52
CA GLY A 356 11.19 10.57 -25.00
C GLY A 356 10.57 11.97 -25.11
N LYS A 357 9.73 12.19 -26.13
CA LYS A 357 9.15 13.51 -26.39
C LYS A 357 8.22 13.92 -25.24
N ARG A 358 8.41 15.12 -24.73
CA ARG A 358 7.51 15.77 -23.75
C ARG A 358 7.02 17.08 -24.32
N ILE A 359 5.76 17.37 -24.06
CA ILE A 359 5.15 18.66 -24.40
C ILE A 359 4.84 19.38 -23.09
N LYS A 360 5.11 20.68 -22.95
CA LYS A 360 4.73 21.38 -21.71
C LYS A 360 3.23 21.70 -21.77
N GLY A 361 2.44 21.04 -20.93
CA GLY A 361 1.03 21.37 -20.72
C GLY A 361 0.92 22.77 -20.12
N HIS A 362 0.27 23.69 -20.83
CA HIS A 362 -0.01 25.03 -20.32
C HIS A 362 -1.54 25.17 -20.15
N GLY A 363 -2.09 24.63 -19.06
CA GLY A 363 -3.52 24.77 -18.73
C GLY A 363 -4.02 23.74 -17.70
N LYS A 364 -5.11 24.03 -16.97
CA LYS A 364 -5.84 23.07 -16.10
C LYS A 364 -7.15 22.58 -16.72
N ASP A 365 -7.41 22.95 -17.97
CA ASP A 365 -8.63 22.62 -18.73
C ASP A 365 -8.57 21.21 -19.31
N GLU A 366 -9.58 20.76 -20.04
CA GLU A 366 -9.64 19.41 -20.62
C GLU A 366 -8.47 19.14 -21.56
N LEU A 367 -7.85 20.16 -22.15
CA LEU A 367 -6.69 20.03 -23.02
C LEU A 367 -5.38 20.02 -22.24
N GLY A 368 -5.23 20.82 -21.19
CA GLY A 368 -4.11 20.77 -20.25
C GLY A 368 -4.12 19.47 -19.46
N GLN A 369 -5.28 19.05 -18.94
CA GLN A 369 -5.48 17.73 -18.37
C GLN A 369 -5.25 16.63 -19.41
N LEU A 370 -5.62 16.80 -20.68
CA LEU A 370 -5.26 15.85 -21.72
C LEU A 370 -3.76 15.85 -22.00
N MET A 371 -3.06 17.00 -22.06
CA MET A 371 -1.61 17.04 -22.26
C MET A 371 -0.87 16.48 -21.05
N ASP A 372 -1.28 16.84 -19.84
CA ASP A 372 -0.74 16.33 -18.59
C ASP A 372 -1.05 14.85 -18.48
N SER A 373 -2.26 14.40 -18.83
CA SER A 373 -2.59 12.97 -18.91
C SER A 373 -1.82 12.26 -20.04
N LEU A 374 -1.51 12.92 -21.17
CA LEU A 374 -0.72 12.36 -22.26
C LEU A 374 0.78 12.36 -21.95
N ASN A 375 1.28 13.34 -21.19
CA ASN A 375 2.66 13.41 -20.69
C ASN A 375 2.85 12.46 -19.52
N GLU A 376 1.89 12.40 -18.60
CA GLU A 376 1.80 11.43 -17.53
C GLU A 376 1.61 10.04 -18.14
N MET A 377 0.85 9.88 -19.22
CA MET A 377 0.80 8.63 -19.98
C MET A 377 2.13 8.36 -20.67
N ALA A 378 2.77 9.33 -21.34
CA ALA A 378 4.08 9.15 -21.97
C ALA A 378 5.17 8.86 -20.95
N GLN A 379 5.10 9.46 -19.76
CA GLN A 379 6.02 9.29 -18.65
C GLN A 379 5.74 8.00 -17.92
N ASN A 380 4.49 7.65 -17.64
CA ASN A 380 4.11 6.37 -17.05
C ASN A 380 4.41 5.25 -18.02
N LEU A 381 4.18 5.41 -19.32
CA LEU A 381 4.60 4.47 -20.37
C LEU A 381 6.12 4.46 -20.49
N SER A 382 6.83 5.59 -20.50
CA SER A 382 8.30 5.63 -20.56
C SER A 382 8.95 4.99 -19.32
N GLN A 383 8.40 5.24 -18.12
CA GLN A 383 8.80 4.61 -16.86
C GLN A 383 8.33 3.16 -16.80
N LEU A 384 7.22 2.78 -17.40
CA LEU A 384 6.74 1.40 -17.47
C LEU A 384 7.58 0.61 -18.47
N ILE A 385 7.90 1.16 -19.63
CA ILE A 385 8.82 0.63 -20.64
C ILE A 385 10.25 0.60 -20.09
N GLY A 386 10.68 1.63 -19.36
CA GLY A 386 11.95 1.66 -18.64
C GLY A 386 12.02 0.61 -17.54
N ARG A 387 10.98 0.51 -16.70
CA ARG A 387 10.83 -0.56 -15.69
C ARG A 387 10.70 -1.93 -16.33
N ILE A 388 10.04 -2.08 -17.48
CA ILE A 388 9.97 -3.34 -18.23
C ILE A 388 11.34 -3.66 -18.81
N ARG A 389 12.10 -2.71 -19.34
CA ARG A 389 13.47 -2.94 -19.85
C ARG A 389 14.41 -3.31 -18.72
N GLU A 390 14.34 -2.60 -17.59
CA GLU A 390 15.11 -2.90 -16.37
C GLU A 390 14.70 -4.25 -15.77
N ASN A 391 13.40 -4.51 -15.61
CA ASN A 391 12.89 -5.78 -15.10
C ASN A 391 13.15 -6.93 -16.06
N SER A 392 13.08 -6.74 -17.38
CA SER A 392 13.39 -7.78 -18.36
C SER A 392 14.89 -8.07 -18.39
N ARG A 393 15.75 -7.05 -18.23
CA ARG A 393 17.20 -7.26 -18.00
C ARG A 393 17.46 -7.99 -16.68
N LYS A 394 16.76 -7.63 -15.60
CA LYS A 394 16.83 -8.34 -14.31
C LYS A 394 16.29 -9.77 -14.42
N ILE A 395 15.23 -10.02 -15.18
CA ILE A 395 14.70 -11.36 -15.46
C ILE A 395 15.73 -12.12 -16.28
N THR A 396 16.29 -11.56 -17.34
CA THR A 396 17.38 -12.17 -18.14
C THR A 396 18.55 -12.58 -17.25
N SER A 397 19.08 -11.67 -16.42
CA SER A 397 20.19 -11.99 -15.51
C SER A 397 19.79 -12.99 -14.43
N SER A 398 18.58 -12.87 -13.87
CA SER A 398 18.07 -13.82 -12.87
C SER A 398 17.81 -15.20 -13.47
N SER A 399 17.36 -15.28 -14.72
CA SER A 399 17.17 -16.52 -15.48
C SER A 399 18.51 -17.15 -15.83
N GLN A 400 19.52 -16.37 -16.22
CA GLN A 400 20.89 -16.87 -16.41
C GLN A 400 21.47 -17.43 -15.11
N ASN A 401 21.30 -16.71 -14.00
CA ASN A 401 21.69 -17.19 -12.67
C ASN A 401 20.90 -18.45 -12.29
N LEU A 402 19.60 -18.51 -12.60
CA LEU A 402 18.75 -19.67 -12.31
C LEU A 402 19.15 -20.89 -13.15
N ALA A 403 19.50 -20.69 -14.42
CA ALA A 403 20.03 -21.74 -15.29
C ALA A 403 21.37 -22.26 -14.76
N ALA A 404 22.28 -21.36 -14.35
CA ALA A 404 23.56 -21.74 -13.74
C ALA A 404 23.37 -22.50 -12.41
N SER A 405 22.50 -22.01 -11.53
CA SER A 405 22.15 -22.72 -10.28
C SER A 405 21.47 -24.05 -10.54
N SER A 406 20.67 -24.16 -11.59
CA SER A 406 20.06 -25.42 -12.00
C SER A 406 21.10 -26.42 -12.50
N GLU A 407 22.07 -25.97 -13.28
CA GLU A 407 23.19 -26.81 -13.74
C GLU A 407 24.04 -27.27 -12.55
N GLU A 408 24.32 -26.37 -11.61
CA GLU A 408 24.98 -26.69 -10.34
C GLU A 408 24.18 -27.68 -9.50
N PHE A 409 22.85 -27.54 -9.38
CA PHE A 409 22.00 -28.53 -8.69
C PHE A 409 22.00 -29.88 -9.39
N SER A 410 21.99 -29.93 -10.72
CA SER A 410 22.09 -31.18 -11.47
C SER A 410 23.44 -31.87 -11.22
N SER A 411 24.54 -31.12 -11.31
CA SER A 411 25.89 -31.64 -11.03
C SER A 411 26.01 -32.12 -9.59
N THR A 412 25.51 -31.34 -8.62
CA THR A 412 25.51 -31.72 -7.20
C THR A 412 24.67 -32.97 -6.96
N SER A 413 23.53 -33.10 -7.65
CA SER A 413 22.68 -34.28 -7.57
C SER A 413 23.35 -35.52 -8.15
N GLU A 414 24.09 -35.40 -9.26
CA GLU A 414 24.90 -36.49 -9.82
C GLU A 414 26.03 -36.90 -8.86
N GLU A 415 26.76 -35.95 -8.30
CA GLU A 415 27.78 -36.22 -7.27
C GLU A 415 27.18 -36.88 -6.03
N GLN A 416 26.00 -36.42 -5.60
CA GLN A 416 25.28 -36.99 -4.46
C GLN A 416 24.81 -38.42 -4.75
N ALA A 417 24.38 -38.73 -5.97
CA ALA A 417 24.02 -40.08 -6.37
C ALA A 417 25.25 -41.02 -6.34
N ALA A 418 26.40 -40.55 -6.84
CA ALA A 418 27.65 -41.31 -6.76
C ALA A 418 28.09 -41.54 -5.30
N ALA A 419 27.97 -40.54 -4.44
CA ALA A 419 28.26 -40.67 -3.02
C ALA A 419 27.31 -41.67 -2.33
N VAL A 420 26.03 -41.71 -2.72
CA VAL A 420 25.08 -42.71 -2.22
C VAL A 420 25.50 -44.12 -2.64
N GLU A 421 25.91 -44.33 -3.90
CA GLU A 421 26.41 -45.65 -4.34
C GLU A 421 27.62 -46.10 -3.53
N GLU A 422 28.57 -45.20 -3.27
CA GLU A 422 29.75 -45.50 -2.45
C GLU A 422 29.36 -45.84 -1.01
N VAL A 423 28.50 -45.05 -0.38
CA VAL A 423 28.07 -45.32 0.99
C VAL A 423 27.25 -46.61 1.08
N SER A 424 26.38 -46.89 0.11
CA SER A 424 25.66 -48.16 0.01
C SER A 424 26.63 -49.35 -0.12
N ALA A 425 27.67 -49.25 -0.95
CA ALA A 425 28.69 -50.29 -1.04
C ALA A 425 29.43 -50.50 0.30
N THR A 426 29.78 -49.42 1.00
CA THR A 426 30.38 -49.53 2.34
C THR A 426 29.42 -50.09 3.38
N ALA A 427 28.11 -49.80 3.27
CA ALA A 427 27.08 -50.35 4.13
C ALA A 427 26.94 -51.87 3.88
N GLU A 428 26.90 -52.32 2.63
CA GLU A 428 26.92 -53.75 2.30
C GLU A 428 28.16 -54.45 2.88
N GLU A 429 29.34 -53.84 2.75
CA GLU A 429 30.58 -54.38 3.31
C GLU A 429 30.57 -54.42 4.85
N LEU A 430 30.01 -53.40 5.51
CA LEU A 430 29.81 -53.36 6.96
C LEU A 430 28.83 -54.44 7.42
N SER A 431 27.70 -54.62 6.71
CA SER A 431 26.72 -55.67 7.01
C SER A 431 27.33 -57.06 6.86
N ALA A 432 28.09 -57.28 5.78
CA ALA A 432 28.84 -58.52 5.57
C ALA A 432 29.89 -58.75 6.67
N THR A 433 30.57 -57.69 7.11
CA THR A 433 31.55 -57.76 8.21
C THR A 433 30.88 -58.07 9.55
N ALA A 434 29.77 -57.40 9.88
CA ALA A 434 28.98 -57.70 11.06
C ALA A 434 28.48 -59.16 11.06
N GLY A 435 28.06 -59.66 9.89
CA GLY A 435 27.73 -61.07 9.68
C GLY A 435 28.91 -62.00 9.96
N LYS A 436 30.10 -61.71 9.41
CA LYS A 436 31.32 -62.48 9.68
C LYS A 436 31.72 -62.45 11.16
N VAL A 437 31.56 -61.31 11.84
CA VAL A 437 31.81 -61.18 13.27
C VAL A 437 30.82 -62.03 14.06
N SER A 438 29.53 -62.01 13.71
CA SER A 438 28.52 -62.88 14.32
C SER A 438 28.88 -64.36 14.18
N ASP A 439 29.23 -64.82 12.97
CA ASP A 439 29.69 -66.19 12.74
C ASP A 439 30.95 -66.54 13.55
N ALA A 440 31.90 -65.60 13.63
CA ALA A 440 33.11 -65.77 14.43
C ALA A 440 32.78 -65.88 15.93
N THR A 441 31.86 -65.06 16.45
CA THR A 441 31.41 -65.17 17.85
C THR A 441 30.76 -66.51 18.13
N GLN A 442 29.92 -67.03 17.22
CA GLN A 442 29.29 -68.34 17.39
C GLN A 442 30.33 -69.48 17.42
N LYS A 443 31.33 -69.43 16.54
CA LYS A 443 32.45 -70.39 16.55
C LYS A 443 33.30 -70.27 17.83
N ALA A 444 33.48 -69.05 18.34
CA ALA A 444 34.21 -68.81 19.58
C ALA A 444 33.46 -69.36 20.80
N VAL A 445 32.13 -69.18 20.88
CA VAL A 445 31.29 -69.82 21.93
C VAL A 445 31.46 -71.34 21.88
N GLU A 446 31.42 -71.94 20.69
CA GLU A 446 31.61 -73.39 20.57
C GLU A 446 33.01 -73.83 21.04
N ALA A 447 34.04 -73.04 20.74
CA ALA A 447 35.40 -73.31 21.21
C ALA A 447 35.51 -73.20 22.75
N VAL A 448 34.92 -72.19 23.37
CA VAL A 448 34.87 -72.05 24.83
C VAL A 448 34.13 -73.22 25.47
N ARG A 449 33.00 -73.65 24.88
CA ARG A 449 32.26 -74.83 25.36
C ARG A 449 33.09 -76.11 25.25
N ARG A 450 33.88 -76.27 24.18
CA ARG A 450 34.82 -77.39 24.04
C ARG A 450 35.92 -77.32 25.10
N ILE A 451 36.45 -76.14 25.41
CA ILE A 451 37.44 -75.94 26.48
C ILE A 451 36.85 -76.38 27.82
N GLY A 452 35.63 -75.95 28.17
CA GLY A 452 34.94 -76.37 29.39
C GLY A 452 34.87 -77.90 29.52
N SER A 453 34.46 -78.59 28.47
CA SER A 453 34.43 -80.07 28.46
C SER A 453 35.81 -80.71 28.63
N HIS A 454 36.88 -80.12 28.09
CA HIS A 454 38.25 -80.63 28.30
C HIS A 454 38.72 -80.41 29.73
N LEU A 455 38.33 -79.29 30.36
CA LEU A 455 38.63 -79.01 31.76
C LEU A 455 37.94 -80.01 32.69
N ASP A 456 36.68 -80.35 32.44
CA ASP A 456 35.96 -81.38 33.19
C ASP A 456 36.70 -82.73 33.14
N HIS A 457 37.14 -83.15 31.95
CA HIS A 457 37.96 -84.37 31.79
C HIS A 457 39.33 -84.27 32.47
N LEU A 458 39.95 -83.09 32.52
CA LEU A 458 41.20 -82.87 33.24
C LEU A 458 41.01 -82.99 34.76
N VAL A 459 39.92 -82.44 35.32
CA VAL A 459 39.59 -82.63 36.75
C VAL A 459 39.43 -84.11 37.08
N GLU A 460 38.64 -84.82 36.26
CA GLU A 460 38.43 -86.26 36.42
C GLU A 460 39.75 -87.06 36.32
N SER A 461 40.56 -86.79 35.29
CA SER A 461 41.86 -87.43 35.10
C SER A 461 42.82 -87.14 36.26
N ASN A 462 42.81 -85.92 36.80
CA ASN A 462 43.69 -85.53 37.89
C ASN A 462 43.29 -86.24 39.20
N LEU A 463 41.98 -86.40 39.45
CA LEU A 463 41.48 -87.19 40.58
C LEU A 463 41.93 -88.66 40.49
N LEU A 464 41.86 -89.26 39.29
CA LEU A 464 42.35 -90.62 39.06
C LEU A 464 43.86 -90.74 39.31
N VAL A 465 44.65 -89.75 38.90
CA VAL A 465 46.09 -89.70 39.19
C VAL A 465 46.35 -89.64 40.69
N MET A 466 45.64 -88.77 41.43
CA MET A 466 45.78 -88.68 42.89
C MET A 466 45.43 -90.00 43.58
N GLN A 467 44.39 -90.71 43.11
CA GLN A 467 44.05 -92.02 43.64
C GLN A 467 45.15 -93.06 43.37
N ALA A 468 45.68 -93.11 42.14
CA ALA A 468 46.77 -94.01 41.78
C ALA A 468 48.06 -93.72 42.57
N LEU A 469 48.34 -92.44 42.87
CA LEU A 469 49.48 -92.05 43.72
C LEU A 469 49.30 -92.51 45.17
N ALA A 470 48.08 -92.41 45.72
CA ALA A 470 47.80 -92.91 47.06
C ALA A 470 47.99 -94.44 47.14
N GLU A 471 47.53 -95.19 46.13
CA GLU A 471 47.75 -96.63 46.03
C GLU A 471 49.24 -96.99 45.88
N LEU A 472 49.98 -96.25 45.04
CA LEU A 472 51.42 -96.43 44.85
C LEU A 472 52.22 -96.13 46.12
N SER A 473 51.88 -95.04 46.83
CA SER A 473 52.49 -94.69 48.11
C SER A 473 52.30 -95.81 49.13
N HIS A 474 51.07 -96.33 49.25
CA HIS A 474 50.77 -97.44 50.14
C HIS A 474 51.55 -98.71 49.77
N SER A 475 51.61 -99.07 48.47
CA SER A 475 52.38 -100.22 48.00
C SER A 475 53.89 -100.06 48.23
N SER A 476 54.42 -98.84 48.04
CA SER A 476 55.83 -98.50 48.29
C SER A 476 56.19 -98.67 49.77
N GLN A 477 55.33 -98.20 50.68
CA GLN A 477 55.50 -98.40 52.12
C GLN A 477 55.50 -99.90 52.48
N MET A 478 54.56 -100.67 51.94
CA MET A 478 54.50 -102.13 52.16
C MET A 478 55.75 -102.85 51.64
N ALA A 479 56.30 -102.42 50.50
CA ALA A 479 57.56 -102.95 49.97
C ALA A 479 58.75 -102.60 50.86
N ALA A 480 58.81 -101.37 51.40
CA ALA A 480 59.82 -100.94 52.36
C ALA A 480 59.80 -101.82 53.63
N GLU A 481 58.60 -102.06 54.18
CA GLU A 481 58.40 -102.88 55.38
C GLU A 481 58.88 -104.33 55.15
N LYS A 482 58.52 -104.94 54.02
CA LYS A 482 58.97 -106.29 53.66
C LYS A 482 60.48 -106.38 53.41
N ALA A 483 61.07 -105.38 52.74
CA ALA A 483 62.50 -105.33 52.51
C ALA A 483 63.29 -105.21 53.82
N ASN A 484 62.83 -104.37 54.75
CA ASN A 484 63.42 -104.27 56.09
C ASN A 484 63.29 -105.58 56.89
N TYR A 485 62.12 -106.23 56.83
CA TYR A 485 61.92 -107.54 57.45
C TYR A 485 62.88 -108.60 56.89
N ASN A 486 63.01 -108.68 55.56
CA ASN A 486 63.96 -109.58 54.91
C ASN A 486 65.41 -109.26 55.30
N GLN A 487 65.77 -107.98 55.41
CA GLN A 487 67.10 -107.56 55.85
C GLN A 487 67.43 -108.07 57.26
N GLN A 488 66.44 -108.05 58.18
CA GLN A 488 66.59 -108.62 59.51
C GLN A 488 66.79 -110.16 59.44
N GLN A 489 65.98 -110.88 58.65
CA GLN A 489 66.08 -112.33 58.50
C GLN A 489 67.41 -112.78 57.86
N ILE A 490 67.92 -111.99 56.91
CA ILE A 490 69.25 -112.19 56.31
C ILE A 490 70.35 -112.03 57.37
N GLY A 491 70.23 -111.02 58.26
CA GLY A 491 71.13 -110.85 59.40
C GLY A 491 71.12 -112.06 60.35
N GLU A 492 69.92 -112.56 60.69
CA GLU A 492 69.76 -113.78 61.51
C GLU A 492 70.37 -115.02 60.82
N THR A 493 70.15 -115.18 59.51
CA THR A 493 70.70 -116.29 58.70
C THR A 493 72.23 -116.23 58.62
N THR A 494 72.80 -115.04 58.45
CA THR A 494 74.26 -114.83 58.45
C THR A 494 74.87 -115.23 59.78
N ASN A 495 74.25 -114.83 60.90
CA ASN A 495 74.67 -115.23 62.23
C ASN A 495 74.60 -116.75 62.44
N ALA A 496 73.53 -117.40 61.97
CA ALA A 496 73.40 -118.86 62.04
C ALA A 496 74.50 -119.58 61.21
N MET A 497 74.82 -119.08 60.01
CA MET A 497 75.91 -119.62 59.19
C MET A 497 77.27 -119.50 59.88
N HIS A 498 77.56 -118.38 60.55
CA HIS A 498 78.78 -118.23 61.35
C HIS A 498 78.83 -119.21 62.53
N GLN A 499 77.71 -119.45 63.21
CA GLN A 499 77.66 -120.45 64.28
C GLN A 499 77.90 -121.88 63.77
N ILE A 500 77.36 -122.22 62.59
CA ILE A 500 77.63 -123.51 61.94
C ILE A 500 79.10 -123.59 61.54
N GLU A 501 79.67 -122.56 60.93
CA GLU A 501 81.10 -122.51 60.58
C GLU A 501 81.98 -122.77 61.81
N GLU A 502 81.71 -122.10 62.93
CA GLU A 502 82.43 -122.27 64.18
C GLU A 502 82.27 -123.69 64.74
N ALA A 503 81.06 -124.25 64.72
CA ALA A 503 80.80 -125.62 65.16
C ALA A 503 81.52 -126.65 64.27
N THR A 504 81.52 -126.47 62.95
CA THR A 504 82.20 -127.34 61.99
C THR A 504 83.72 -127.28 62.17
N ARG A 505 84.31 -126.10 62.44
CA ARG A 505 85.74 -125.98 62.78
C ARG A 505 86.09 -126.76 64.06
N LYS A 506 85.25 -126.70 65.10
CA LYS A 506 85.45 -127.51 66.32
C LYS A 506 85.40 -129.01 66.03
N ILE A 507 84.54 -129.46 65.11
CA ILE A 507 84.52 -130.87 64.67
C ILE A 507 85.82 -131.21 63.94
N ALA A 508 86.34 -130.32 63.10
CA ALA A 508 87.64 -130.49 62.43
C ALA A 508 88.75 -130.76 63.46
N ASP A 509 88.81 -129.95 64.53
CA ASP A 509 89.77 -130.12 65.62
C ASP A 509 89.64 -131.50 66.30
N PHE A 510 88.41 -131.99 66.53
CA PHE A 510 88.20 -133.33 67.10
C PHE A 510 88.64 -134.45 66.16
N VAL A 511 88.40 -134.32 64.85
CA VAL A 511 88.81 -135.31 63.85
C VAL A 511 90.33 -135.36 63.72
N GLN A 512 91.01 -134.22 63.84
CA GLN A 512 92.47 -134.16 63.92
C GLN A 512 93.00 -134.94 65.14
N ILE A 513 92.39 -134.73 66.32
CA ILE A 513 92.74 -135.48 67.54
C ILE A 513 92.51 -136.99 67.35
N ILE A 514 91.40 -137.40 66.72
CA ILE A 514 91.12 -138.82 66.42
C ILE A 514 92.21 -139.40 65.51
N THR A 515 92.61 -138.66 64.48
CA THR A 515 93.69 -139.06 63.57
C THR A 515 95.00 -139.28 64.32
N GLU A 516 95.37 -138.35 65.21
CA GLU A 516 96.56 -138.48 66.07
C GLU A 516 96.47 -139.68 67.03
N ILE A 517 95.31 -139.91 67.65
CA ILE A 517 95.08 -141.07 68.54
C ILE A 517 95.21 -142.36 67.74
N SER A 518 94.65 -142.41 66.53
CA SER A 518 94.70 -143.58 65.66
C SER A 518 96.13 -143.92 65.25
N GLU A 519 96.93 -142.93 64.85
CA GLU A 519 98.35 -143.11 64.53
C GLU A 519 99.17 -143.63 65.72
N ARG A 520 98.96 -143.05 66.91
CA ARG A 520 99.62 -143.55 68.14
C ARG A 520 99.21 -144.98 68.46
N THR A 521 97.93 -145.29 68.31
CA THR A 521 97.38 -146.65 68.52
C THR A 521 97.98 -147.63 67.53
N ASN A 522 98.14 -147.22 66.28
CA ASN A 522 98.78 -148.01 65.22
C ASN A 522 100.23 -148.34 65.56
N LEU A 523 101.02 -147.33 66.00
CA LEU A 523 102.41 -147.52 66.41
C LEU A 523 102.55 -148.40 67.67
N LEU A 524 101.71 -148.20 68.68
CA LEU A 524 101.66 -149.02 69.89
C LEU A 524 101.33 -150.48 69.55
N SER A 525 100.36 -150.68 68.67
CA SER A 525 99.92 -152.00 68.24
C SER A 525 100.97 -152.70 67.38
N LEU A 526 101.64 -151.97 66.49
CA LEU A 526 102.75 -152.49 65.69
C LEU A 526 103.92 -152.93 66.58
N ASN A 527 104.27 -152.12 67.58
CA ASN A 527 105.28 -152.48 68.58
C ASN A 527 104.88 -153.73 69.38
N ALA A 528 103.60 -153.85 69.77
CA ALA A 528 103.08 -155.02 70.45
C ALA A 528 103.06 -156.28 69.55
N ALA A 529 102.75 -156.13 68.26
CA ALA A 529 102.79 -157.21 67.27
C ALA A 529 104.22 -157.72 67.05
N ILE A 530 105.20 -156.82 66.99
CA ILE A 530 106.63 -157.15 66.88
C ILE A 530 107.09 -157.93 68.12
N GLU A 531 106.77 -157.46 69.33
CA GLU A 531 107.19 -158.12 70.57
C GLU A 531 106.47 -159.48 70.78
N ALA A 532 105.23 -159.60 70.33
CA ALA A 532 104.49 -160.86 70.30
C ALA A 532 105.08 -161.88 69.29
N ALA A 533 105.55 -161.43 68.13
CA ALA A 533 106.28 -162.29 67.18
C ALA A 533 107.62 -162.77 67.74
N ARG A 534 108.25 -161.95 68.61
CA ARG A 534 109.54 -162.25 69.28
C ARG A 534 109.43 -163.31 70.37
N ALA A 535 108.27 -163.42 71.03
CA ALA A 535 107.97 -164.43 72.05
C ALA A 535 107.67 -165.84 71.48
N GLY A 536 107.72 -166.03 70.16
CA GLY A 536 107.56 -167.32 69.51
C GLY A 536 106.18 -167.96 69.76
N ASP A 537 106.14 -169.28 70.01
CA ASP A 537 104.90 -170.05 70.08
C ASP A 537 103.92 -169.60 71.17
N ALA A 538 104.39 -168.96 72.25
CA ALA A 538 103.52 -168.42 73.31
C ALA A 538 102.87 -167.07 72.93
N GLY A 539 103.45 -166.31 72.00
CA GLY A 539 103.00 -164.97 71.60
C GLY A 539 102.01 -164.93 70.43
N ARG A 540 101.73 -166.08 69.81
CA ARG A 540 100.91 -166.19 68.58
C ARG A 540 99.51 -165.58 68.72
N GLY A 541 98.86 -165.75 69.89
CA GLY A 541 97.54 -165.16 70.16
C GLY A 541 97.58 -163.63 70.29
N PHE A 542 98.61 -163.09 70.93
CA PHE A 542 98.80 -161.64 71.08
C PHE A 542 99.16 -160.95 69.76
N ALA A 543 99.95 -161.60 68.91
CA ALA A 543 100.30 -161.08 67.58
C ALA A 543 99.07 -160.91 66.68
N VAL A 544 98.11 -161.84 66.76
CA VAL A 544 96.83 -161.74 66.00
C VAL A 544 96.00 -160.56 66.51
N VAL A 545 95.88 -160.38 67.84
CA VAL A 545 95.13 -159.25 68.42
C VAL A 545 95.79 -157.91 68.07
N ALA A 546 97.12 -157.81 68.13
CA ALA A 546 97.85 -156.62 67.75
C ALA A 546 97.79 -156.34 66.23
N GLY A 547 97.78 -157.38 65.38
CA GLY A 547 97.51 -157.22 63.95
C GLY A 547 96.11 -156.65 63.68
N GLU A 548 95.11 -157.11 64.43
CA GLU A 548 93.74 -156.63 64.31
C GLU A 548 93.57 -155.19 64.82
N ILE A 549 94.23 -154.81 65.92
CA ILE A 549 94.25 -153.42 66.42
C ILE A 549 94.96 -152.48 65.43
N THR A 550 96.06 -152.92 64.80
CA THR A 550 96.74 -152.17 63.72
C THR A 550 95.79 -151.93 62.56
N ARG A 551 95.08 -152.97 62.11
CA ARG A 551 94.08 -152.88 61.04
C ARG A 551 92.92 -151.94 61.39
N LEU A 552 92.43 -151.99 62.63
CA LEU A 552 91.40 -151.07 63.16
C LEU A 552 91.89 -149.62 63.25
N ALA A 553 93.15 -149.40 63.63
CA ALA A 553 93.76 -148.08 63.68
C ALA A 553 93.96 -147.50 62.27
N ASP A 554 94.41 -148.30 61.30
CA ASP A 554 94.48 -147.88 59.89
C ASP A 554 93.08 -147.55 59.34
N GLN A 555 92.07 -148.39 59.65
CA GLN A 555 90.68 -148.11 59.28
C GLN A 555 90.15 -146.82 59.91
N THR A 556 90.44 -146.58 61.19
CA THR A 556 90.00 -145.36 61.89
C THR A 556 90.69 -144.12 61.33
N GLN A 557 91.98 -144.21 60.94
CA GLN A 557 92.71 -143.11 60.31
C GLN A 557 92.15 -142.81 58.90
N GLN A 558 91.82 -143.84 58.12
CA GLN A 558 91.18 -143.67 56.82
C GLN A 558 89.79 -143.02 56.95
N SER A 559 88.96 -143.48 57.89
CA SER A 559 87.66 -142.86 58.16
C SER A 559 87.79 -141.42 58.66
N ALA A 560 88.80 -141.11 59.48
CA ALA A 560 89.04 -139.75 59.94
C ALA A 560 89.41 -138.82 58.77
N ARG A 561 90.25 -139.27 57.81
CA ARG A 561 90.56 -138.52 56.59
C ARG A 561 89.34 -138.27 55.70
N GLU A 562 88.45 -139.26 55.57
CA GLU A 562 87.19 -139.10 54.82
C GLU A 562 86.26 -138.07 55.49
N VAL A 563 86.23 -138.04 56.84
CA VAL A 563 85.48 -137.02 57.60
C VAL A 563 86.14 -135.65 57.46
N GLU A 564 87.48 -135.55 57.50
CA GLU A 564 88.23 -134.30 57.28
C GLU A 564 87.92 -133.70 55.91
N GLN A 565 87.95 -134.51 54.83
CA GLN A 565 87.57 -134.07 53.49
C GLN A 565 86.11 -133.58 53.44
N SER A 566 85.20 -134.25 54.16
CA SER A 566 83.79 -133.84 54.26
C SER A 566 83.61 -132.52 55.01
N ILE A 567 84.43 -132.27 56.03
CA ILE A 567 84.46 -131.03 56.81
C ILE A 567 84.95 -129.87 55.94
N ASP A 568 86.04 -130.06 55.19
CA ASP A 568 86.55 -129.04 54.26
C ASP A 568 85.50 -128.66 53.21
N ALA A 569 84.86 -129.65 52.59
CA ALA A 569 83.76 -129.43 51.66
C ALA A 569 82.56 -128.71 52.31
N THR A 570 82.29 -128.97 53.59
CA THR A 570 81.24 -128.29 54.35
C THR A 570 81.61 -126.84 54.66
N LEU A 571 82.86 -126.56 55.06
CA LEU A 571 83.36 -125.20 55.30
C LEU A 571 83.32 -124.36 54.02
N GLU A 572 83.75 -124.92 52.88
CA GLU A 572 83.63 -124.27 51.58
C GLU A 572 82.15 -123.99 51.23
N SER A 573 81.25 -124.95 51.49
CA SER A 573 79.81 -124.77 51.28
C SER A 573 79.21 -123.68 52.16
N ILE A 574 79.64 -123.57 53.43
CA ILE A 574 79.20 -122.51 54.36
C ILE A 574 79.70 -121.14 53.89
N GLN A 575 80.97 -121.03 53.48
CA GLN A 575 81.52 -119.77 52.96
C GLN A 575 80.79 -119.30 51.70
N ASN A 576 80.50 -120.22 50.77
CA ASN A 576 79.66 -119.94 49.62
C ASN A 576 78.24 -119.52 50.04
N GLY A 577 77.69 -120.14 51.08
CA GLY A 577 76.42 -119.76 51.71
C GLY A 577 76.43 -118.32 52.23
N VAL A 578 77.43 -117.95 53.04
CA VAL A 578 77.62 -116.60 53.58
C VAL A 578 77.75 -115.57 52.46
N HIS A 579 78.56 -115.84 51.42
CA HIS A 579 78.70 -114.95 50.28
C HIS A 579 77.35 -114.72 49.57
N ARG A 580 76.56 -115.78 49.35
CA ARG A 580 75.23 -115.66 48.73
C ARG A 580 74.29 -114.83 49.59
N VAL A 581 74.27 -115.04 50.91
CA VAL A 581 73.44 -114.27 51.85
C VAL A 581 73.84 -112.78 51.85
N GLN A 582 75.14 -112.48 51.78
CA GLN A 582 75.65 -111.12 51.64
C GLN A 582 75.19 -110.46 50.34
N SER A 583 75.20 -111.17 49.20
CA SER A 583 74.65 -110.64 47.94
C SER A 583 73.15 -110.35 48.05
N VAL A 584 72.38 -111.17 48.80
CA VAL A 584 70.95 -110.87 49.06
C VAL A 584 70.82 -109.60 49.93
N SER A 585 71.68 -109.40 50.93
CA SER A 585 71.72 -108.18 51.77
C SER A 585 71.97 -106.91 50.95
N GLU A 586 72.92 -106.97 50.01
CA GLU A 586 73.23 -105.87 49.09
C GLU A 586 72.02 -105.57 48.19
N ASN A 587 71.37 -106.59 47.64
CA ASN A 587 70.16 -106.42 46.84
C ASN A 587 69.00 -105.79 47.63
N MET A 588 68.83 -106.14 48.91
CA MET A 588 67.81 -105.52 49.77
C MET A 588 68.11 -104.03 50.05
N THR A 589 69.39 -103.67 50.18
CA THR A 589 69.80 -102.26 50.31
C THR A 589 69.45 -101.46 49.06
N VAL A 590 69.68 -102.03 47.87
CA VAL A 590 69.27 -101.42 46.60
C VAL A 590 67.75 -101.26 46.52
N ILE A 591 66.98 -102.29 46.87
CA ILE A 591 65.50 -102.24 46.89
C ILE A 591 65.00 -101.12 47.81
N LEU A 592 65.57 -100.96 49.01
CA LEU A 592 65.21 -99.88 49.93
C LEU A 592 65.51 -98.49 49.34
N SER A 593 66.63 -98.34 48.63
CA SER A 593 66.95 -97.10 47.92
C SER A 593 65.99 -96.82 46.76
N GLU A 594 65.58 -97.84 46.00
CA GLU A 594 64.61 -97.68 44.91
C GLU A 594 63.22 -97.27 45.44
N VAL A 595 62.79 -97.86 46.56
CA VAL A 595 61.55 -97.50 47.24
C VAL A 595 61.55 -96.03 47.72
N GLN A 596 62.68 -95.54 48.25
CA GLN A 596 62.83 -94.12 48.60
C GLN A 596 62.76 -93.20 47.38
N ASN A 597 63.35 -93.61 46.25
CA ASN A 597 63.25 -92.86 44.99
C ASN A 597 61.79 -92.80 44.49
N ILE A 598 61.04 -93.90 44.60
CA ILE A 598 59.61 -93.94 44.26
C ILE A 598 58.83 -92.97 45.14
N ASP A 599 59.08 -92.93 46.46
CA ASP A 599 58.40 -92.01 47.38
C ASP A 599 58.65 -90.53 47.02
N SER A 600 59.91 -90.17 46.72
CA SER A 600 60.24 -88.83 46.25
C SER A 600 59.56 -88.48 44.93
N GLN A 601 59.43 -89.44 44.01
CA GLN A 601 58.71 -89.23 42.74
C GLN A 601 57.23 -89.02 42.98
N VAL A 602 56.60 -89.85 43.83
CA VAL A 602 55.18 -89.70 44.21
C VAL A 602 54.91 -88.29 44.73
N LYS A 603 55.73 -87.79 45.66
CA LYS A 603 55.58 -86.43 46.21
C LYS A 603 55.71 -85.33 45.17
N SER A 604 56.60 -85.49 44.19
CA SER A 604 56.73 -84.55 43.07
C SER A 604 55.50 -84.57 42.17
N ILE A 605 54.92 -85.75 41.91
CA ILE A 605 53.71 -85.87 41.09
C ILE A 605 52.49 -85.31 41.83
N GLU A 606 52.38 -85.53 43.14
CA GLU A 606 51.32 -84.91 43.97
C GLU A 606 51.35 -83.39 43.92
N THR A 607 52.54 -82.79 44.00
CA THR A 607 52.71 -81.33 43.87
C THR A 607 52.26 -80.84 42.49
N ASN A 608 52.66 -81.53 41.42
CA ASN A 608 52.24 -81.21 40.05
C ASN A 608 50.72 -81.38 39.86
N ALA A 609 50.12 -82.42 40.44
CA ALA A 609 48.68 -82.67 40.41
C ALA A 609 47.91 -81.54 41.13
N SER A 610 48.39 -81.09 42.29
CA SER A 610 47.82 -79.92 42.97
C SER A 610 47.90 -78.66 42.10
N GLN A 611 49.06 -78.38 41.51
CA GLN A 611 49.24 -77.22 40.63
C GLN A 611 48.37 -77.31 39.37
N HIS A 612 48.16 -78.51 38.81
CA HIS A 612 47.21 -78.72 37.72
C HIS A 612 45.77 -78.37 38.13
N SER A 613 45.35 -78.68 39.36
CA SER A 613 44.03 -78.31 39.86
C SER A 613 43.85 -76.79 39.93
N ASP A 614 44.87 -76.07 40.39
CA ASP A 614 44.84 -74.60 40.45
C ASP A 614 44.81 -74.00 39.03
N ASN A 615 45.62 -74.53 38.11
CA ASN A 615 45.63 -74.10 36.71
C ASN A 615 44.27 -74.34 36.04
N VAL A 616 43.64 -75.49 36.27
CA VAL A 616 42.31 -75.79 35.74
C VAL A 616 41.28 -74.76 36.23
N THR A 617 41.31 -74.42 37.52
CA THR A 617 40.42 -73.37 38.08
C THR A 617 40.66 -72.01 37.40
N GLY A 618 41.91 -71.59 37.24
CA GLY A 618 42.24 -70.33 36.56
C GLY A 618 41.85 -70.30 35.07
N ILE A 619 41.94 -71.44 34.37
CA ILE A 619 41.48 -71.54 32.98
C ILE A 619 39.95 -71.50 32.91
N THR A 620 39.24 -72.12 33.86
CA THR A 620 37.77 -72.03 33.95
C THR A 620 37.30 -70.59 34.12
N ASP A 621 37.90 -69.83 35.04
CA ASP A 621 37.57 -68.42 35.26
C ASP A 621 37.85 -67.59 34.00
N SER A 622 39.00 -67.83 33.35
CA SER A 622 39.36 -67.16 32.10
C SER A 622 38.39 -67.48 30.97
N ALA A 623 37.93 -68.73 30.87
CA ALA A 623 36.96 -69.17 29.87
C ALA A 623 35.61 -68.46 30.06
N GLN A 624 35.18 -68.26 31.31
CA GLN A 624 33.94 -67.53 31.63
C GLN A 624 34.03 -66.04 31.27
N ILE A 625 35.18 -65.40 31.49
CA ILE A 625 35.42 -64.02 31.05
C ILE A 625 35.36 -63.94 29.51
N VAL A 626 36.02 -64.87 28.82
CA VAL A 626 36.01 -64.91 27.34
C VAL A 626 34.57 -65.10 26.82
N GLU A 627 33.76 -65.95 27.45
CA GLU A 627 32.35 -66.12 27.10
C GLU A 627 31.56 -64.81 27.22
N SER A 628 31.76 -64.07 28.31
CA SER A 628 31.13 -62.76 28.52
C SER A 628 31.52 -61.75 27.43
N VAL A 629 32.82 -61.66 27.10
CA VAL A 629 33.33 -60.76 26.04
C VAL A 629 32.76 -61.14 24.68
N ILE A 630 32.66 -62.44 24.37
CA ILE A 630 32.04 -62.91 23.12
C ILE A 630 30.57 -62.48 23.05
N GLY A 631 29.83 -62.52 24.17
CA GLY A 631 28.45 -62.04 24.25
C GLY A 631 28.30 -60.54 23.97
N GLU A 632 29.23 -59.72 24.46
CA GLU A 632 29.28 -58.28 24.17
C GLU A 632 29.59 -58.02 22.68
N ILE A 633 30.57 -58.71 22.11
CA ILE A 633 30.92 -58.59 20.68
C ILE A 633 29.73 -59.01 19.81
N HIS A 634 29.04 -60.10 20.16
CA HIS A 634 27.86 -60.56 19.42
C HIS A 634 26.74 -59.51 19.44
N SER A 635 26.48 -58.91 20.60
CA SER A 635 25.49 -57.84 20.73
C SER A 635 25.89 -56.60 19.93
N GLY A 636 27.17 -56.23 19.95
CA GLY A 636 27.73 -55.14 19.16
C GLY A 636 27.60 -55.36 17.65
N ALA A 637 27.86 -56.58 17.17
CA ALA A 637 27.66 -56.94 15.77
C ALA A 637 26.19 -56.83 15.33
N ASN A 638 25.25 -57.24 16.19
CA ASN A 638 23.82 -57.08 15.91
C ASN A 638 23.37 -55.61 15.91
N GLU A 639 23.94 -54.76 16.77
CA GLU A 639 23.71 -53.31 16.72
C GLU A 639 24.29 -52.68 15.45
N GLN A 640 25.52 -53.06 15.06
CA GLN A 640 26.11 -52.61 13.80
C GLN A 640 25.25 -52.98 12.60
N LYS A 641 24.71 -54.20 12.56
CA LYS A 641 23.80 -54.62 11.50
C LYS A 641 22.55 -53.75 11.45
N ARG A 642 21.91 -53.48 12.59
CA ARG A 642 20.73 -52.59 12.66
C ARG A 642 21.05 -51.17 12.23
N ALA A 643 22.19 -50.63 12.64
CA ALA A 643 22.65 -49.31 12.22
C ALA A 643 22.88 -49.27 10.70
N THR A 644 23.42 -50.35 10.13
CA THR A 644 23.67 -50.47 8.69
C THR A 644 22.35 -50.54 7.90
N ASP A 645 21.36 -51.32 8.37
CA ASP A 645 20.02 -51.36 7.77
C ASP A 645 19.36 -49.95 7.75
N GLU A 646 19.63 -49.13 8.77
CA GLU A 646 19.12 -47.75 8.83
C GLU A 646 19.89 -46.81 7.88
N VAL A 647 21.21 -47.00 7.74
CA VAL A 647 22.02 -46.31 6.74
C VAL A 647 21.51 -46.62 5.33
N GLU A 648 21.19 -47.87 5.02
CA GLU A 648 20.61 -48.25 3.72
C GLU A 648 19.28 -47.53 3.45
N ARG A 649 18.38 -47.47 4.43
CA ARG A 649 17.11 -46.72 4.29
C ARG A 649 17.34 -45.23 4.06
N THR A 650 18.25 -44.63 4.82
CA THR A 650 18.58 -43.21 4.64
C THR A 650 19.24 -42.93 3.29
N MET A 651 20.05 -43.86 2.78
CA MET A 651 20.60 -43.78 1.42
C MET A 651 19.51 -43.88 0.35
N GLU A 652 18.51 -44.74 0.54
CA GLU A 652 17.36 -44.81 -0.36
C GLU A 652 16.58 -43.48 -0.39
N ASP A 653 16.35 -42.87 0.77
CA ASP A 653 15.69 -41.58 0.88
C ASP A 653 16.52 -40.44 0.26
N ILE A 654 17.84 -40.43 0.49
CA ILE A 654 18.76 -39.46 -0.12
C ILE A 654 18.77 -39.64 -1.65
N ASN A 655 18.79 -40.87 -2.15
CA ASN A 655 18.75 -41.13 -3.59
C ASN A 655 17.45 -40.61 -4.22
N ARG A 656 16.29 -40.90 -3.61
CA ARG A 656 14.99 -40.36 -4.05
C ARG A 656 14.97 -38.84 -4.00
N SER A 657 15.55 -38.25 -2.96
CA SER A 657 15.67 -36.80 -2.84
C SER A 657 16.58 -36.23 -3.93
N SER A 658 17.70 -36.87 -4.23
CA SER A 658 18.62 -36.45 -5.29
C SER A 658 17.92 -36.48 -6.65
N GLN A 659 17.21 -37.57 -6.96
CA GLN A 659 16.43 -37.67 -8.21
C GLN A 659 15.37 -36.57 -8.31
N SER A 660 14.68 -36.26 -7.22
CA SER A 660 13.72 -35.15 -7.14
C SER A 660 14.38 -33.78 -7.35
N VAL A 661 15.58 -33.57 -6.79
CA VAL A 661 16.37 -32.35 -7.02
C VAL A 661 16.82 -32.24 -8.48
N SER A 662 17.26 -33.34 -9.11
CA SER A 662 17.62 -33.37 -10.54
C SER A 662 16.42 -33.08 -11.44
N GLU A 663 15.26 -33.68 -11.17
CA GLU A 663 14.01 -33.37 -11.89
C GLU A 663 13.59 -31.91 -11.68
N GLY A 664 13.68 -31.41 -10.45
CA GLY A 664 13.42 -30.02 -10.10
C GLY A 664 14.37 -29.05 -10.80
N ALA A 665 15.65 -29.39 -10.89
CA ALA A 665 16.64 -28.65 -11.65
C ALA A 665 16.25 -28.65 -13.14
N GLY A 666 15.94 -29.79 -13.75
CA GLY A 666 15.45 -29.85 -15.12
C GLY A 666 14.26 -28.90 -15.38
N HIS A 667 13.30 -28.84 -14.46
CA HIS A 667 12.20 -27.88 -14.51
C HIS A 667 12.65 -26.43 -14.35
N LEU A 668 13.59 -26.13 -13.44
CA LEU A 668 14.14 -24.78 -13.25
C LEU A 668 14.95 -24.30 -14.46
N ALA A 669 15.75 -25.17 -15.10
CA ALA A 669 16.45 -24.87 -16.33
C ALA A 669 15.47 -24.55 -17.47
N SER A 670 14.41 -25.36 -17.62
CA SER A 670 13.34 -25.09 -18.59
C SER A 670 12.65 -23.75 -18.31
N LEU A 671 12.27 -23.50 -17.04
CA LEU A 671 11.63 -22.25 -16.62
C LEU A 671 12.56 -21.05 -16.81
N ALA A 672 13.85 -21.19 -16.53
CA ALA A 672 14.86 -20.17 -16.79
C ALA A 672 14.95 -19.85 -18.28
N GLY A 673 14.93 -20.89 -19.14
CA GLY A 673 14.86 -20.75 -20.59
C GLY A 673 13.59 -20.01 -21.04
N ASP A 674 12.43 -20.40 -20.54
CA ASP A 674 11.15 -19.75 -20.83
C ASP A 674 11.12 -18.29 -20.36
N LEU A 675 11.63 -18.01 -19.17
CA LEU A 675 11.74 -16.65 -18.62
C LEU A 675 12.74 -15.80 -19.40
N ASN A 676 13.86 -16.37 -19.84
CA ASN A 676 14.84 -15.68 -20.68
C ASN A 676 14.22 -15.37 -22.04
N HIS A 677 13.55 -16.34 -22.67
CA HIS A 677 12.84 -16.13 -23.93
C HIS A 677 11.71 -15.10 -23.81
N LEU A 678 10.96 -15.14 -22.70
CA LEU A 678 9.93 -14.16 -22.39
C LEU A 678 10.54 -12.77 -22.20
N ALA A 679 11.66 -12.65 -21.48
CA ALA A 679 12.36 -11.40 -21.27
C ALA A 679 12.94 -10.85 -22.58
N GLU A 680 13.52 -11.68 -23.43
CA GLU A 680 13.97 -11.30 -24.78
C GLU A 680 12.80 -10.84 -25.65
N THR A 681 11.67 -11.55 -25.60
CA THR A 681 10.45 -11.17 -26.32
C THR A 681 9.89 -9.85 -25.81
N MET A 682 9.86 -9.65 -24.48
CA MET A 682 9.47 -8.38 -23.86
C MET A 682 10.43 -7.26 -24.23
N LEU A 683 11.74 -7.51 -24.25
CA LEU A 683 12.75 -6.54 -24.69
C LEU A 683 12.55 -6.18 -26.16
N ALA A 684 12.32 -7.16 -27.04
CA ALA A 684 12.09 -6.94 -28.48
C ALA A 684 10.78 -6.20 -28.76
N GLU A 685 9.70 -6.48 -28.00
CA GLU A 685 8.45 -5.71 -28.09
C GLU A 685 8.63 -4.27 -27.58
N VAL A 686 9.47 -4.09 -26.56
CA VAL A 686 9.76 -2.79 -25.98
C VAL A 686 10.81 -1.99 -26.77
N GLU A 687 11.67 -2.65 -27.54
CA GLU A 687 12.70 -2.02 -28.38
C GLU A 687 12.09 -1.20 -29.54
N LYS A 688 10.85 -1.52 -29.92
CA LYS A 688 10.04 -0.67 -30.81
C LYS A 688 9.79 0.72 -30.23
N PHE A 689 9.94 0.90 -28.91
CA PHE A 689 9.77 2.17 -28.21
C PHE A 689 11.12 2.87 -27.98
N HIS A 690 11.30 4.01 -28.64
CA HIS A 690 12.47 4.87 -28.52
C HIS A 690 12.37 5.73 -27.26
N LEU A 691 13.15 5.38 -26.24
CA LEU A 691 13.40 6.22 -25.07
C LEU A 691 14.50 7.23 -25.44
N GLU A 692 14.32 8.52 -25.11
CA GLU A 692 15.47 9.43 -25.11
C GLU A 692 16.43 8.95 -24.01
N GLU A 693 17.63 8.52 -24.41
CA GLU A 693 18.76 8.41 -23.51
C GLU A 693 19.06 9.82 -23.01
N GLY A 694 18.48 10.17 -21.86
CA GLY A 694 18.89 11.32 -21.10
C GLY A 694 20.37 11.18 -20.85
N ALA A 695 21.14 12.10 -21.45
CA ALA A 695 22.57 12.25 -21.23
C ALA A 695 22.85 12.14 -19.73
N SER A 696 23.45 11.03 -19.32
CA SER A 696 24.13 10.96 -18.04
C SER A 696 25.30 11.92 -18.14
N SER A 697 25.09 13.13 -17.61
CA SER A 697 26.15 14.01 -17.19
C SER A 697 27.00 13.26 -16.18
N ASN A 698 28.12 12.72 -16.63
CA ASN A 698 29.28 12.56 -15.78
C ASN A 698 30.33 13.56 -16.28
N PRO A 699 30.53 14.69 -15.57
CA PRO A 699 31.69 15.54 -15.79
C PRO A 699 32.94 14.82 -15.24
N GLU A 700 34.07 15.10 -15.85
CA GLU A 700 35.42 14.70 -15.46
C GLU A 700 35.68 14.79 -13.95
N ASP A 701 36.05 13.68 -13.31
CA ASP A 701 37.36 13.41 -12.67
C ASP A 701 37.37 12.04 -11.96
#